data_AF-A0A344PGJ1-F1
#
_entry.id   AF-A0A344PGJ1-F1
#
_cell.length_a   1.000
_cell.length_b   1.000
_cell.length_c   1.000
_cell.angle_alpha   90.00
_cell.angle_beta   90.00
_cell.angle_gamma   90.00
#
_symmetry.space_group_name_H-M   'P 1'
#
loop_
_entity.id
_entity.type
_entity.pdbx_description
1 polymer ?
#
loop_
_entity_poly.entity_id
_entity_poly.type
_entity_poly.pdbx_seq_one_letter_code
_entity_poly.pdbx_strand_id
1 'polypeptide(L)'
;MRSLGLRSAGLACGLAVILGAAAPPAARAEDAVALRRAMADIAARDWAGAQDAARASGPLAADIVAWHQLRAGRGSLAEYTDFMHRHPNWPGLALMRERAEAAAIPATAPAAEVLAWFGEDAPLTGTGMRRLIAALSAAKGREAAGARLAALWASGAGALSPQDESALLAEWGAVLAAQNKARAAALLDRGEWQAARRMLPRLTGDDRALATLRADLQAGTVPNLALRLTQLPRWAREDAGLALDHFRAAVKAKDRAEAEALMLAQSTSAEALRDPALWARVRADYARAALRAGDPKRAQQLASGHWLKTDDPLWTDLEWLAGYAAYRAGDWPAAAARFQALGAGSAAAITQSRALYWQSLTAARRGDQPGADALMRRAATHQTTWYGQLAAEAAGVPMDPQLVGGGPSALPNWRASAVLRDDRVQAAIWLMLARQPDLAQRFLLQVSETASAEDIGRLARLMAEFRQTHHSLRLAKVAAQKGAVYPAALFPLTGLEADDLGIPPELALAIARRESEFNPRAASGVGARGLMQVMPATAREIAVEVGLPFDLDQLSRNPDYNALYGATYLARLRARYGPSIALVAAGYNAGPGRSAQWLKSLGEIRSGADPVEWVEAIPFDETRNYVMRVAEALPIYRARIAGAPVPLTPTEDLTGGGVVSIPIPRPILTLTASLPPPPNPRGVIWAAREAVMGDPAAPAAAGAAEGGAVEAAAPTTAEPAASAAATPAAPAPPASASAAAPATTGSTASVQSVAAPTASAATAPPVPVSTARPTPAARETGASVAMDERQAATPSAADRAAPAALLQVQNPSVKTLPSIPPPPQ
;
A
#
# COMPACT_ATOMS: atom_id res chain seq x y z
N MET A 1 -31.51 -69.37 -79.68
CA MET A 1 -31.71 -67.96 -80.09
C MET A 1 -32.04 -67.17 -78.81
N ARG A 2 -31.44 -66.07 -78.37
CA ARG A 2 -30.21 -65.26 -78.62
C ARG A 2 -29.99 -64.41 -77.32
N SER A 3 -28.83 -63.92 -76.88
CA SER A 3 -27.40 -64.29 -77.03
C SER A 3 -26.52 -63.36 -76.17
N LEU A 4 -25.57 -63.90 -75.37
CA LEU A 4 -24.63 -63.18 -74.46
C LEU A 4 -25.30 -62.49 -73.23
N GLY A 5 -24.62 -62.16 -72.12
CA GLY A 5 -23.17 -62.23 -71.79
C GLY A 5 -22.89 -62.42 -70.26
N LEU A 6 -21.62 -62.27 -69.83
CA LEU A 6 -21.10 -62.88 -68.58
C LEU A 6 -20.80 -61.93 -67.38
N ARG A 7 -21.03 -62.47 -66.18
CA ARG A 7 -20.22 -62.37 -64.91
C ARG A 7 -20.19 -61.10 -64.02
N SER A 8 -20.66 -61.32 -62.77
CA SER A 8 -20.05 -61.01 -61.45
C SER A 8 -19.73 -59.56 -60.99
N ALA A 9 -20.36 -59.14 -59.87
CA ALA A 9 -19.77 -58.24 -58.87
C ALA A 9 -20.47 -58.35 -57.49
N GLY A 10 -19.69 -58.18 -56.41
CA GLY A 10 -20.06 -57.66 -55.07
C GLY A 10 -21.35 -58.11 -54.35
N LEU A 11 -21.21 -58.93 -53.30
CA LEU A 11 -22.25 -59.11 -52.27
C LEU A 11 -22.18 -57.95 -51.25
N ALA A 12 -23.19 -57.08 -51.22
CA ALA A 12 -23.25 -55.94 -50.30
C ALA A 12 -24.13 -56.23 -49.06
N CYS A 13 -23.54 -56.83 -48.02
CA CYS A 13 -24.17 -56.91 -46.70
C CYS A 13 -23.79 -55.68 -45.85
N GLY A 14 -24.78 -54.95 -45.36
CA GLY A 14 -24.56 -53.73 -44.58
C GLY A 14 -24.09 -54.03 -43.16
N LEU A 15 -23.01 -53.37 -42.73
CA LEU A 15 -22.64 -53.27 -41.32
C LEU A 15 -23.10 -51.90 -40.79
N ALA A 16 -24.08 -51.90 -39.88
CA ALA A 16 -24.56 -50.68 -39.25
C ALA A 16 -23.52 -50.16 -38.24
N VAL A 17 -22.58 -49.34 -38.70
CA VAL A 17 -21.67 -48.62 -37.82
C VAL A 17 -22.50 -47.62 -37.02
N ILE A 18 -22.70 -47.92 -35.74
CA ILE A 18 -23.26 -46.98 -34.78
C ILE A 18 -22.21 -45.89 -34.57
N LEU A 19 -22.28 -44.85 -35.40
CA LEU A 19 -21.67 -43.55 -35.13
C LEU A 19 -22.39 -42.93 -33.93
N GLY A 20 -22.02 -43.41 -32.75
CA GLY A 20 -22.35 -42.79 -31.49
C GLY A 20 -21.70 -41.41 -31.46
N ALA A 21 -22.42 -40.42 -31.97
CA ALA A 21 -22.02 -39.02 -31.92
C ALA A 21 -21.93 -38.63 -30.45
N ALA A 22 -20.72 -38.72 -29.89
CA ALA A 22 -20.41 -38.18 -28.59
C ALA A 22 -20.64 -36.67 -28.67
N ALA A 23 -21.82 -36.23 -28.22
CA ALA A 23 -22.07 -34.83 -27.98
C ALA A 23 -20.92 -34.30 -27.11
N PRO A 24 -20.34 -33.13 -27.44
CA PRO A 24 -19.25 -32.58 -26.63
C PRO A 24 -19.73 -32.53 -25.18
N PRO A 25 -18.96 -33.06 -24.21
CA PRO A 25 -19.43 -33.21 -22.84
C PRO A 25 -19.88 -31.84 -22.35
N ALA A 26 -21.17 -31.71 -22.04
CA ALA A 26 -21.79 -30.44 -21.69
C ALA A 26 -20.95 -29.78 -20.61
N ALA A 27 -20.42 -28.58 -20.91
CA ALA A 27 -19.40 -27.93 -20.11
C ALA A 27 -19.85 -27.86 -18.65
N ARG A 28 -19.27 -28.71 -17.79
CA ARG A 28 -19.67 -28.79 -16.39
C ARG A 28 -19.32 -27.44 -15.77
N ALA A 29 -20.34 -26.76 -15.25
CA ALA A 29 -20.09 -25.69 -14.29
C ALA A 29 -19.32 -26.30 -13.10
N GLU A 30 -18.34 -25.56 -12.60
CA GLU A 30 -17.53 -25.96 -11.45
C GLU A 30 -18.42 -26.28 -10.23
N ASP A 31 -17.95 -27.17 -9.36
CA ASP A 31 -18.64 -27.48 -8.10
C ASP A 31 -17.91 -26.79 -6.93
N ALA A 32 -18.56 -25.77 -6.36
CA ALA A 32 -18.00 -24.99 -5.25
C ALA A 32 -17.83 -25.80 -3.94
N VAL A 33 -18.48 -26.95 -3.78
CA VAL A 33 -18.26 -27.87 -2.65
C VAL A 33 -17.02 -28.72 -2.91
N ALA A 34 -16.84 -29.22 -4.14
CA ALA A 34 -15.65 -29.97 -4.54
C ALA A 34 -14.39 -29.09 -4.55
N LEU A 35 -14.45 -27.86 -5.09
CA LEU A 35 -13.36 -26.88 -4.98
C LEU A 35 -13.06 -26.52 -3.51
N ARG A 36 -14.08 -26.32 -2.67
CA ARG A 36 -13.89 -26.07 -1.22
C ARG A 36 -13.19 -27.24 -0.52
N ARG A 37 -13.46 -28.48 -0.92
CA ARG A 37 -12.71 -29.66 -0.47
C ARG A 37 -11.27 -29.61 -0.97
N ALA A 38 -11.03 -29.38 -2.26
CA ALA A 38 -9.68 -29.30 -2.82
C ALA A 38 -8.81 -28.26 -2.09
N MET A 39 -9.39 -27.13 -1.70
CA MET A 39 -8.73 -26.09 -0.91
C MET A 39 -8.42 -26.51 0.54
N ALA A 40 -9.24 -27.37 1.15
CA ALA A 40 -8.95 -27.97 2.45
C ALA A 40 -7.85 -29.04 2.35
N ASP A 41 -7.89 -29.87 1.32
CA ASP A 41 -6.90 -30.91 1.05
C ASP A 41 -5.51 -30.27 0.75
N ILE A 42 -5.46 -29.15 0.01
CA ILE A 42 -4.25 -28.29 -0.12
C ILE A 42 -3.73 -27.83 1.25
N ALA A 43 -4.60 -27.37 2.15
CA ALA A 43 -4.21 -26.89 3.47
C ALA A 43 -3.65 -28.01 4.35
N ALA A 44 -4.19 -29.23 4.22
CA ALA A 44 -3.66 -30.46 4.82
C ALA A 44 -2.38 -30.98 4.13
N ARG A 45 -2.01 -30.43 2.96
CA ARG A 45 -0.95 -30.90 2.04
C ARG A 45 -1.22 -32.27 1.41
N ASP A 46 -2.49 -32.72 1.39
CA ASP A 46 -2.91 -33.84 0.55
C ASP A 46 -3.08 -33.37 -0.89
N TRP A 47 -2.01 -33.52 -1.67
CA TRP A 47 -1.97 -33.15 -3.07
C TRP A 47 -2.71 -34.13 -3.99
N ALA A 48 -3.00 -35.35 -3.53
CA ALA A 48 -3.77 -36.33 -4.30
C ALA A 48 -5.27 -36.07 -4.13
N GLY A 49 -5.75 -35.99 -2.88
CA GLY A 49 -7.12 -35.59 -2.54
C GLY A 49 -7.50 -34.25 -3.15
N ALA A 50 -6.58 -33.26 -3.12
CA ALA A 50 -6.79 -31.98 -3.79
C ALA A 50 -7.03 -32.11 -5.30
N GLN A 51 -6.25 -32.95 -6.00
CA GLN A 51 -6.45 -33.18 -7.43
C GLN A 51 -7.75 -33.94 -7.74
N ASP A 52 -8.12 -34.93 -6.92
CA ASP A 52 -9.39 -35.66 -7.11
C ASP A 52 -10.61 -34.78 -6.85
N ALA A 53 -10.57 -33.97 -5.79
CA ALA A 53 -11.60 -32.99 -5.48
C ALA A 53 -11.70 -31.89 -6.57
N ALA A 54 -10.57 -31.47 -7.15
CA ALA A 54 -10.57 -30.55 -8.29
C ALA A 54 -11.11 -31.19 -9.57
N ARG A 55 -10.72 -32.43 -9.90
CA ARG A 55 -11.28 -33.21 -11.02
C ARG A 55 -12.80 -33.40 -10.88
N ALA A 56 -13.32 -33.51 -9.66
CA ALA A 56 -14.75 -33.57 -9.38
C ALA A 56 -15.48 -32.22 -9.54
N SER A 57 -14.77 -31.08 -9.45
CA SER A 57 -15.29 -29.75 -9.73
C SER A 57 -15.28 -29.44 -11.23
N GLY A 58 -14.10 -29.38 -11.84
CA GLY A 58 -13.92 -28.89 -13.20
C GLY A 58 -12.50 -28.37 -13.51
N PRO A 59 -12.27 -27.87 -14.73
CA PRO A 59 -10.94 -27.45 -15.19
C PRO A 59 -10.36 -26.28 -14.39
N LEU A 60 -11.15 -25.29 -14.00
CA LEU A 60 -10.65 -24.12 -13.28
C LEU A 60 -10.22 -24.47 -11.85
N ALA A 61 -10.91 -25.41 -11.21
CA ALA A 61 -10.45 -25.97 -9.94
C ALA A 61 -9.14 -26.75 -10.09
N ALA A 62 -8.95 -27.49 -11.20
CA ALA A 62 -7.69 -28.17 -11.50
C ALA A 62 -6.53 -27.16 -11.68
N ASP A 63 -6.77 -26.04 -12.37
CA ASP A 63 -5.76 -24.98 -12.53
C ASP A 63 -5.45 -24.24 -11.21
N ILE A 64 -6.44 -24.03 -10.33
CA ILE A 64 -6.21 -23.52 -8.97
C ILE A 64 -5.33 -24.49 -8.14
N VAL A 65 -5.56 -25.80 -8.24
CA VAL A 65 -4.72 -26.81 -7.56
C VAL A 65 -3.32 -26.88 -8.17
N ALA A 66 -3.19 -26.86 -9.50
CA ALA A 66 -1.90 -26.85 -10.19
C ALA A 66 -1.07 -25.61 -9.81
N TRP A 67 -1.68 -24.42 -9.78
CA TRP A 67 -1.04 -23.19 -9.32
C TRP A 67 -0.51 -23.29 -7.88
N HIS A 68 -1.24 -23.97 -6.99
CA HIS A 68 -0.77 -24.27 -5.63
C HIS A 68 0.37 -25.30 -5.59
N GLN A 69 0.31 -26.36 -6.40
CA GLN A 69 1.33 -27.42 -6.49
C GLN A 69 2.66 -26.89 -7.03
N LEU A 70 2.62 -26.19 -8.16
CA LEU A 70 3.78 -25.58 -8.81
C LEU A 70 4.44 -24.52 -7.90
N ARG A 71 3.65 -23.66 -7.24
CA ARG A 71 4.19 -22.71 -6.25
C ARG A 71 4.73 -23.37 -4.98
N ALA A 72 4.40 -24.64 -4.73
CA ALA A 72 4.98 -25.46 -3.66
C ALA A 72 6.23 -26.26 -4.10
N GLY A 73 6.70 -26.10 -5.35
CA GLY A 73 7.84 -26.85 -5.88
C GLY A 73 7.50 -28.25 -6.40
N ARG A 74 6.21 -28.57 -6.59
CA ARG A 74 5.74 -29.90 -6.99
C ARG A 74 5.23 -29.88 -8.43
N GLY A 75 6.14 -30.16 -9.36
CA GLY A 75 5.84 -30.35 -10.79
C GLY A 75 7.11 -30.54 -11.61
N SER A 76 6.95 -31.04 -12.83
CA SER A 76 7.96 -31.15 -13.87
C SER A 76 8.06 -29.86 -14.69
N LEU A 77 9.19 -29.63 -15.38
CA LEU A 77 9.39 -28.47 -16.25
C LEU A 77 8.27 -28.31 -17.30
N ALA A 78 7.71 -29.41 -17.80
CA ALA A 78 6.57 -29.40 -18.71
C ALA A 78 5.31 -28.81 -18.07
N GLU A 79 4.95 -29.23 -16.84
CA GLU A 79 3.78 -28.70 -16.11
C GLU A 79 3.94 -27.22 -15.76
N TYR A 80 5.15 -26.78 -15.38
CA TYR A 80 5.44 -25.35 -15.20
C TYR A 80 5.27 -24.54 -16.49
N THR A 81 5.74 -25.09 -17.62
CA THR A 81 5.70 -24.40 -18.93
C THR A 81 4.28 -24.32 -19.48
N ASP A 82 3.53 -25.42 -19.46
CA ASP A 82 2.11 -25.45 -19.84
C ASP A 82 1.28 -24.48 -18.99
N PHE A 83 1.42 -24.54 -17.65
CA PHE A 83 0.67 -23.69 -16.76
C PHE A 83 0.96 -22.20 -17.01
N MET A 84 2.24 -21.81 -17.13
CA MET A 84 2.62 -20.43 -17.40
C MET A 84 2.21 -19.95 -18.80
N HIS A 85 2.12 -20.85 -19.78
CA HIS A 85 1.59 -20.54 -21.12
C HIS A 85 0.07 -20.31 -21.10
N ARG A 86 -0.68 -21.13 -20.36
CA ARG A 86 -2.15 -20.99 -20.24
C ARG A 86 -2.58 -19.84 -19.34
N HIS A 87 -1.80 -19.53 -18.31
CA HIS A 87 -2.12 -18.54 -17.28
C HIS A 87 -1.03 -17.47 -17.06
N PRO A 88 -0.58 -16.76 -18.11
CA PRO A 88 0.59 -15.87 -18.07
C PRO A 88 0.43 -14.65 -17.15
N ASN A 89 -0.80 -14.35 -16.71
CA ASN A 89 -1.13 -13.18 -15.89
C ASN A 89 -1.59 -13.52 -14.46
N TRP A 90 -1.40 -14.78 -14.01
CA TRP A 90 -1.83 -15.24 -12.68
C TRP A 90 -0.89 -14.80 -11.53
N PRO A 91 -1.39 -14.73 -10.28
CA PRO A 91 -0.66 -14.06 -9.22
C PRO A 91 0.58 -14.80 -8.70
N GLY A 92 1.76 -14.24 -8.96
CA GLY A 92 3.03 -14.70 -8.38
C GLY A 92 3.78 -15.75 -9.18
N LEU A 93 3.76 -15.65 -10.51
CA LEU A 93 4.57 -16.51 -11.40
C LEU A 93 6.09 -16.37 -11.17
N ALA A 94 6.59 -15.25 -10.64
CA ALA A 94 8.01 -15.10 -10.30
C ALA A 94 8.49 -16.16 -9.27
N LEU A 95 7.70 -16.41 -8.22
CA LEU A 95 7.95 -17.51 -7.27
C LEU A 95 7.83 -18.87 -7.96
N MET A 96 6.90 -19.03 -8.90
CA MET A 96 6.74 -20.26 -9.66
C MET A 96 8.00 -20.55 -10.51
N ARG A 97 8.59 -19.52 -11.14
CA ARG A 97 9.84 -19.58 -11.90
C ARG A 97 11.04 -19.96 -11.03
N GLU A 98 11.16 -19.34 -9.85
CA GLU A 98 12.16 -19.69 -8.82
C GLU A 98 12.06 -21.17 -8.40
N ARG A 99 10.85 -21.67 -8.12
CA ARG A 99 10.61 -23.07 -7.72
C ARG A 99 10.95 -24.05 -8.83
N ALA A 100 10.61 -23.73 -10.08
CA ALA A 100 10.95 -24.54 -11.24
C ALA A 100 12.47 -24.65 -11.44
N GLU A 101 13.21 -23.55 -11.40
CA GLU A 101 14.68 -23.57 -11.50
C GLU A 101 15.34 -24.39 -10.38
N ALA A 102 14.83 -24.28 -9.15
CA ALA A 102 15.40 -24.92 -7.99
C ALA A 102 15.21 -26.44 -7.96
N ALA A 103 14.09 -26.95 -8.49
CA ALA A 103 13.66 -28.35 -8.30
C ALA A 103 13.24 -29.09 -9.58
N ALA A 104 12.77 -28.41 -10.62
CA ALA A 104 12.06 -29.02 -11.75
C ALA A 104 12.87 -29.17 -13.03
N ILE A 105 14.06 -28.55 -13.12
CA ILE A 105 14.98 -28.69 -14.27
C ILE A 105 16.03 -29.76 -13.94
N PRO A 106 15.88 -31.03 -14.39
CA PRO A 106 16.88 -32.08 -14.14
C PRO A 106 18.18 -31.83 -14.90
N ALA A 107 19.26 -32.50 -14.50
CA ALA A 107 20.55 -32.42 -15.19
C ALA A 107 20.52 -33.01 -16.62
N THR A 108 19.53 -33.87 -16.88
CA THR A 108 19.27 -34.56 -18.16
C THR A 108 18.21 -33.88 -19.02
N ALA A 109 17.73 -32.68 -18.65
CA ALA A 109 16.76 -31.94 -19.44
C ALA A 109 17.30 -31.62 -20.85
N PRO A 110 16.54 -31.85 -21.93
CA PRO A 110 16.96 -31.50 -23.29
C PRO A 110 17.33 -30.02 -23.40
N ALA A 111 18.46 -29.72 -24.04
CA ALA A 111 18.99 -28.36 -24.11
C ALA A 111 17.99 -27.37 -24.74
N ALA A 112 17.18 -27.81 -25.70
CA ALA A 112 16.12 -27.00 -26.30
C ALA A 112 15.04 -26.57 -25.29
N GLU A 113 14.59 -27.46 -24.41
CA GLU A 113 13.58 -27.15 -23.37
C GLU A 113 14.12 -26.16 -22.34
N VAL A 114 15.36 -26.37 -21.88
CA VAL A 114 15.99 -25.46 -20.92
C VAL A 114 16.20 -24.07 -21.52
N LEU A 115 16.59 -23.98 -22.79
CA LEU A 115 16.73 -22.70 -23.49
C LEU A 115 15.38 -22.02 -23.75
N ALA A 116 14.34 -22.78 -24.10
CA ALA A 116 12.99 -22.24 -24.24
C ALA A 116 12.42 -21.73 -22.91
N TRP A 117 12.70 -22.42 -21.80
CA TRP A 117 12.28 -22.01 -20.46
C TRP A 117 12.90 -20.68 -20.03
N PHE A 118 14.21 -20.49 -20.23
CA PHE A 118 14.89 -19.25 -19.82
C PHE A 118 14.69 -18.10 -20.82
N GLY A 119 14.70 -18.38 -22.12
CA GLY A 119 14.71 -17.34 -23.14
C GLY A 119 15.87 -16.37 -22.92
N GLU A 120 15.56 -15.08 -22.83
CA GLU A 120 16.53 -14.02 -22.50
C GLU A 120 16.57 -13.62 -21.03
N ASP A 121 15.82 -14.28 -20.13
CA ASP A 121 15.82 -13.94 -18.71
C ASP A 121 17.14 -14.29 -18.00
N ALA A 122 17.43 -13.56 -16.92
CA ALA A 122 18.45 -13.97 -15.96
C ALA A 122 17.90 -15.08 -15.05
N PRO A 123 18.67 -16.16 -14.79
CA PRO A 123 18.28 -17.18 -13.82
C PRO A 123 18.22 -16.60 -12.40
N LEU A 124 17.17 -16.94 -11.67
CA LEU A 124 16.93 -16.51 -10.29
C LEU A 124 17.83 -17.28 -9.30
N THR A 125 18.22 -18.50 -9.64
CA THR A 125 18.93 -19.44 -8.75
C THR A 125 20.26 -19.93 -9.34
N GLY A 126 21.20 -20.34 -8.47
CA GLY A 126 22.46 -20.97 -8.93
C GLY A 126 22.29 -22.32 -9.63
N THR A 127 21.26 -23.10 -9.28
CA THR A 127 20.89 -24.31 -10.04
C THR A 127 20.38 -23.96 -11.42
N GLY A 128 19.43 -23.02 -11.55
CA GLY A 128 18.94 -22.53 -12.83
C GLY A 128 20.07 -22.00 -13.72
N MET A 129 21.00 -21.23 -13.15
CA MET A 129 22.19 -20.76 -13.88
C MET A 129 23.03 -21.92 -14.45
N ARG A 130 23.37 -22.93 -13.65
CA ARG A 130 24.11 -24.10 -14.16
C ARG A 130 23.36 -24.84 -15.27
N ARG A 131 22.04 -24.97 -15.17
CA ARG A 131 21.21 -25.61 -16.22
C ARG A 131 21.25 -24.80 -17.52
N LEU A 132 21.07 -23.48 -17.45
CA LEU A 132 21.17 -22.58 -18.59
C LEU A 132 22.54 -22.66 -19.28
N ILE A 133 23.64 -22.61 -18.52
CA ILE A 133 24.99 -22.65 -19.08
C ILE A 133 25.34 -24.03 -19.68
N ALA A 134 24.87 -25.13 -19.07
CA ALA A 134 25.02 -26.46 -19.64
C ALA A 134 24.24 -26.62 -20.96
N ALA A 135 22.99 -26.14 -21.01
CA ALA A 135 22.16 -26.17 -22.20
C ALA A 135 22.72 -25.28 -23.34
N LEU A 136 23.20 -24.08 -23.02
CA LEU A 136 23.93 -23.22 -23.97
C LEU A 136 25.19 -23.90 -24.49
N SER A 137 25.95 -24.59 -23.63
CA SER A 137 27.19 -25.28 -24.03
C SER A 137 26.90 -26.41 -25.01
N ALA A 138 25.81 -27.15 -24.81
CA ALA A 138 25.39 -28.25 -25.67
C ALA A 138 24.80 -27.78 -27.01
N ALA A 139 24.02 -26.69 -27.02
CA ALA A 139 23.29 -26.24 -28.22
C ALA A 139 23.97 -25.12 -29.03
N LYS A 140 24.81 -24.30 -28.39
CA LYS A 140 25.48 -23.12 -29.00
C LYS A 140 27.01 -23.10 -28.78
N GLY A 141 27.57 -24.15 -28.17
CA GLY A 141 29.00 -24.28 -27.91
C GLY A 141 29.49 -23.51 -26.68
N ARG A 142 30.72 -23.83 -26.25
CA ARG A 142 31.31 -23.33 -25.00
C ARG A 142 31.52 -21.81 -24.98
N GLU A 143 31.77 -21.20 -26.14
CA GLU A 143 31.99 -19.75 -26.26
C GLU A 143 30.72 -18.94 -25.95
N ALA A 144 29.60 -19.25 -26.61
CA ALA A 144 28.32 -18.58 -26.37
C ALA A 144 27.83 -18.76 -24.92
N ALA A 145 28.02 -19.96 -24.36
CA ALA A 145 27.74 -20.24 -22.95
C ALA A 145 28.64 -19.42 -22.01
N GLY A 146 29.94 -19.33 -22.31
CA GLY A 146 30.90 -18.52 -21.56
C GLY A 146 30.58 -17.03 -21.58
N ALA A 147 30.16 -16.49 -22.73
CA ALA A 147 29.74 -15.09 -22.87
C ALA A 147 28.49 -14.77 -22.02
N ARG A 148 27.46 -15.62 -22.05
CA ARG A 148 26.26 -15.46 -21.21
C ARG A 148 26.61 -15.59 -19.72
N LEU A 149 27.44 -16.57 -19.35
CA LEU A 149 27.90 -16.74 -17.97
C LEU A 149 28.71 -15.53 -17.48
N ALA A 150 29.62 -14.98 -18.30
CA ALA A 150 30.40 -13.80 -17.96
C ALA A 150 29.51 -12.59 -17.64
N ALA A 151 28.48 -12.33 -18.45
CA ALA A 151 27.52 -11.25 -18.23
C ALA A 151 26.68 -11.46 -16.95
N LEU A 152 26.19 -12.68 -16.72
CA LEU A 152 25.44 -13.04 -15.51
C LEU A 152 26.31 -13.00 -14.24
N TRP A 153 27.59 -13.37 -14.35
CA TRP A 153 28.55 -13.32 -13.25
C TRP A 153 28.87 -11.88 -12.86
N ALA A 154 29.14 -11.03 -13.86
CA ALA A 154 29.47 -9.61 -13.68
C ALA A 154 28.34 -8.82 -13.02
N SER A 155 27.08 -9.07 -13.41
CA SER A 155 25.90 -8.50 -12.75
C SER A 155 25.58 -9.16 -11.41
N GLY A 156 26.30 -10.22 -11.02
CA GLY A 156 26.03 -11.00 -9.83
C GLY A 156 24.64 -11.65 -9.82
N ALA A 157 24.10 -12.00 -10.98
CA ALA A 157 22.81 -12.68 -11.13
C ALA A 157 22.85 -14.11 -10.54
N GLY A 158 21.67 -14.66 -10.27
CA GLY A 158 21.47 -15.96 -9.62
C GLY A 158 21.92 -15.97 -8.15
N ALA A 159 21.01 -16.30 -7.23
CA ALA A 159 21.38 -16.54 -5.83
C ALA A 159 22.28 -17.79 -5.75
N LEU A 160 23.60 -17.60 -5.69
CA LEU A 160 24.58 -18.69 -5.70
C LEU A 160 24.87 -19.18 -4.27
N SER A 161 24.66 -20.47 -4.04
CA SER A 161 25.25 -21.16 -2.89
C SER A 161 26.79 -21.14 -2.99
N PRO A 162 27.53 -21.28 -1.89
CA PRO A 162 28.99 -21.45 -1.94
C PRO A 162 29.43 -22.63 -2.83
N GLN A 163 28.62 -23.69 -2.91
CA GLN A 163 28.85 -24.87 -3.75
C GLN A 163 28.64 -24.55 -5.23
N ASP A 164 27.58 -23.81 -5.57
CA ASP A 164 27.25 -23.40 -6.94
C ASP A 164 28.30 -22.44 -7.49
N GLU A 165 28.71 -21.48 -6.67
CA GLU A 165 29.76 -20.51 -6.98
C GLU A 165 31.11 -21.23 -7.18
N SER A 166 31.47 -22.17 -6.30
CA SER A 166 32.70 -22.95 -6.43
C SER A 166 32.72 -23.84 -7.66
N ALA A 167 31.59 -24.46 -8.02
CA ALA A 167 31.48 -25.29 -9.22
C ALA A 167 31.65 -24.47 -10.51
N LEU A 168 30.98 -23.32 -10.62
CA LEU A 168 31.14 -22.40 -11.76
C LEU A 168 32.58 -21.88 -11.86
N LEU A 169 33.22 -21.57 -10.72
CA LEU A 169 34.61 -21.10 -10.68
C LEU A 169 35.63 -22.18 -11.02
N ALA A 170 35.36 -23.45 -10.73
CA ALA A 170 36.24 -24.56 -11.10
C ALA A 170 36.19 -24.84 -12.61
N GLU A 171 35.02 -24.75 -13.24
CA GLU A 171 34.84 -25.09 -14.66
C GLU A 171 35.05 -23.89 -15.61
N TRP A 172 34.74 -22.66 -15.17
CA TRP A 172 34.75 -21.44 -15.99
C TRP A 172 35.69 -20.34 -15.49
N GLY A 173 36.55 -20.63 -14.50
CA GLY A 173 37.37 -19.64 -13.81
C GLY A 173 38.19 -18.70 -14.70
N ALA A 174 38.67 -19.18 -15.86
CA ALA A 174 39.38 -18.36 -16.85
C ALA A 174 38.47 -17.33 -17.55
N VAL A 175 37.25 -17.73 -17.94
CA VAL A 175 36.25 -16.84 -18.56
C VAL A 175 35.72 -15.83 -17.54
N LEU A 176 35.58 -16.26 -16.28
CA LEU A 176 35.09 -15.43 -15.19
C LEU A 176 36.14 -14.46 -14.62
N ALA A 177 37.43 -14.65 -14.94
CA ALA A 177 38.55 -13.92 -14.35
C ALA A 177 38.39 -12.38 -14.44
N ALA A 178 38.11 -11.88 -15.64
CA ALA A 178 37.91 -10.45 -15.89
C ALA A 178 36.68 -9.85 -15.19
N GLN A 179 35.68 -10.69 -14.89
CA GLN A 179 34.39 -10.26 -14.34
C GLN A 179 34.34 -10.28 -12.81
N ASN A 180 35.39 -10.75 -12.13
CA ASN A 180 35.43 -10.86 -10.67
C ASN A 180 35.30 -9.50 -9.95
N LYS A 181 35.87 -8.43 -10.53
CA LYS A 181 35.73 -7.05 -10.02
C LYS A 181 34.26 -6.58 -10.08
N ALA A 182 33.64 -6.72 -11.24
CA ALA A 182 32.23 -6.36 -11.45
C ALA A 182 31.31 -7.14 -10.50
N ARG A 183 31.49 -8.47 -10.39
CA ARG A 183 30.75 -9.31 -9.44
C ARG A 183 30.90 -8.84 -7.99
N ALA A 184 32.14 -8.57 -7.55
CA ALA A 184 32.37 -8.14 -6.17
C ALA A 184 31.65 -6.82 -5.84
N ALA A 185 31.69 -5.84 -6.75
CA ALA A 185 30.93 -4.60 -6.61
C ALA A 185 29.41 -4.85 -6.62
N ALA A 186 28.90 -5.61 -7.59
CA ALA A 186 27.47 -5.90 -7.74
C ALA A 186 26.86 -6.71 -6.58
N LEU A 187 27.67 -7.49 -5.86
CA LEU A 187 27.28 -8.15 -4.61
C LEU A 187 27.29 -7.18 -3.42
N LEU A 188 28.32 -6.33 -3.30
CA LEU A 188 28.40 -5.31 -2.26
C LEU A 188 27.26 -4.30 -2.36
N ASP A 189 26.89 -3.84 -3.55
CA ASP A 189 25.81 -2.86 -3.71
C ASP A 189 24.46 -3.38 -3.18
N ARG A 190 24.21 -4.69 -3.30
CA ARG A 190 23.05 -5.40 -2.70
C ARG A 190 23.19 -5.73 -1.21
N GLY A 191 24.35 -5.50 -0.60
CA GLY A 191 24.63 -5.89 0.79
C GLY A 191 25.03 -7.35 0.98
N GLU A 192 25.32 -8.11 -0.08
CA GLU A 192 25.72 -9.52 -0.04
C GLU A 192 27.20 -9.70 0.38
N TRP A 193 27.62 -9.06 1.48
CA TRP A 193 29.02 -9.02 1.91
C TRP A 193 29.63 -10.40 2.18
N GLN A 194 28.84 -11.41 2.58
CA GLN A 194 29.33 -12.78 2.72
C GLN A 194 29.73 -13.39 1.37
N ALA A 195 29.03 -13.05 0.29
CA ALA A 195 29.38 -13.49 -1.06
C ALA A 195 30.56 -12.68 -1.61
N ALA A 196 30.56 -11.35 -1.42
CA ALA A 196 31.69 -10.50 -1.80
C ALA A 196 33.00 -10.91 -1.08
N ARG A 197 32.94 -11.34 0.18
CA ARG A 197 34.12 -11.88 0.91
C ARG A 197 34.72 -13.12 0.24
N ARG A 198 33.93 -13.99 -0.40
CA ARG A 198 34.43 -15.14 -1.19
C ARG A 198 35.14 -14.71 -2.48
N MET A 199 34.85 -13.51 -2.98
CA MET A 199 35.50 -12.94 -4.16
C MET A 199 36.86 -12.28 -3.86
N LEU A 200 37.14 -11.87 -2.61
CA LEU A 200 38.37 -11.12 -2.25
C LEU A 200 39.69 -11.81 -2.68
N PRO A 201 39.87 -13.14 -2.57
CA PRO A 201 41.08 -13.81 -3.08
C PRO A 201 41.30 -13.65 -4.60
N ARG A 202 40.24 -13.33 -5.35
CA ARG A 202 40.21 -13.19 -6.82
C ARG A 202 40.36 -11.74 -7.31
N LEU A 203 40.42 -10.78 -6.39
CA LEU A 203 40.77 -9.39 -6.64
C LEU A 203 42.25 -9.16 -6.32
N THR A 204 42.86 -8.10 -6.85
CA THR A 204 44.26 -7.73 -6.61
C THR A 204 44.38 -6.26 -6.22
N GLY A 205 45.51 -5.89 -5.58
CA GLY A 205 45.84 -4.51 -5.23
C GLY A 205 44.70 -3.72 -4.57
N ASP A 206 44.52 -2.50 -5.04
CA ASP A 206 43.51 -1.54 -4.56
C ASP A 206 42.07 -2.07 -4.64
N ASP A 207 41.73 -2.86 -5.66
CA ASP A 207 40.39 -3.46 -5.79
C ASP A 207 40.09 -4.43 -4.66
N ARG A 208 41.08 -5.20 -4.22
CA ARG A 208 40.96 -6.05 -3.02
C ARG A 208 40.81 -5.19 -1.77
N ALA A 209 41.56 -4.09 -1.65
CA ALA A 209 41.50 -3.21 -0.48
C ALA A 209 40.12 -2.54 -0.33
N LEU A 210 39.61 -1.94 -1.43
CA LEU A 210 38.29 -1.32 -1.50
C LEU A 210 37.17 -2.31 -1.16
N ALA A 211 37.15 -3.47 -1.84
CA ALA A 211 36.12 -4.49 -1.60
C ALA A 211 36.17 -5.07 -0.18
N THR A 212 37.37 -5.16 0.42
CA THR A 212 37.52 -5.58 1.82
C THR A 212 36.93 -4.53 2.77
N LEU A 213 37.25 -3.23 2.58
CA LEU A 213 36.71 -2.17 3.44
C LEU A 213 35.18 -2.07 3.34
N ARG A 214 34.62 -2.16 2.13
CA ARG A 214 33.15 -2.19 1.92
C ARG A 214 32.49 -3.40 2.59
N ALA A 215 33.06 -4.60 2.44
CA ALA A 215 32.54 -5.80 3.11
C ALA A 215 32.62 -5.69 4.65
N ASP A 216 33.65 -5.05 5.19
CA ASP A 216 33.82 -4.85 6.62
C ASP A 216 32.87 -3.79 7.20
N LEU A 217 32.58 -2.71 6.45
CA LEU A 217 31.54 -1.73 6.78
C LEU A 217 30.16 -2.39 6.85
N GLN A 218 29.81 -3.21 5.86
CA GLN A 218 28.54 -3.93 5.80
C GLN A 218 28.41 -4.99 6.91
N ALA A 219 29.50 -5.70 7.24
CA ALA A 219 29.56 -6.57 8.41
C ALA A 219 29.46 -5.78 9.74
N GLY A 220 29.83 -4.50 9.74
CA GLY A 220 29.87 -3.63 10.92
C GLY A 220 31.12 -3.83 11.79
N THR A 221 32.26 -4.17 11.19
CA THR A 221 33.52 -4.47 11.91
C THR A 221 34.67 -3.68 11.30
N VAL A 222 34.77 -2.39 11.64
CA VAL A 222 35.83 -1.51 11.10
C VAL A 222 36.60 -0.77 12.21
N PRO A 223 37.57 -1.43 12.87
CA PRO A 223 38.56 -0.70 13.65
C PRO A 223 39.35 0.25 12.73
N ASN A 224 39.71 1.43 13.27
CA ASN A 224 40.57 2.42 12.62
C ASN A 224 40.12 2.85 11.21
N LEU A 225 38.80 3.01 10.98
CA LEU A 225 38.21 3.38 9.69
C LEU A 225 38.92 4.57 9.02
N ALA A 226 39.20 5.65 9.76
CA ALA A 226 39.91 6.82 9.23
C ALA A 226 41.29 6.48 8.63
N LEU A 227 42.06 5.58 9.27
CA LEU A 227 43.34 5.10 8.76
C LEU A 227 43.16 4.20 7.53
N ARG A 228 42.14 3.34 7.52
CA ARG A 228 41.83 2.49 6.36
C ARG A 228 41.38 3.33 5.15
N LEU A 229 40.72 4.46 5.38
CA LEU A 229 40.36 5.41 4.32
C LEU A 229 41.61 6.13 3.79
N THR A 230 42.52 6.65 4.63
CA THR A 230 43.73 7.33 4.13
C THR A 230 44.68 6.40 3.38
N GLN A 231 44.68 5.11 3.71
CA GLN A 231 45.42 4.05 2.99
C GLN A 231 44.89 3.74 1.58
N LEU A 232 43.62 4.06 1.27
CA LEU A 232 43.09 3.85 -0.08
C LEU A 232 43.59 4.91 -1.07
N PRO A 233 43.79 4.56 -2.36
CA PRO A 233 44.08 5.54 -3.41
C PRO A 233 42.91 6.51 -3.59
N ARG A 234 43.17 7.68 -4.19
CA ARG A 234 42.17 8.75 -4.37
C ARG A 234 40.86 8.22 -5.00
N TRP A 235 40.96 7.49 -6.10
CA TRP A 235 39.78 6.98 -6.83
C TRP A 235 38.90 6.06 -5.98
N ALA A 236 39.50 5.29 -5.05
CA ALA A 236 38.77 4.37 -4.18
C ALA A 236 38.17 5.07 -2.94
N ARG A 237 38.75 6.21 -2.51
CA ARG A 237 38.11 7.11 -1.54
C ARG A 237 36.91 7.86 -2.13
N GLU A 238 36.91 8.05 -3.45
CA GLU A 238 35.84 8.69 -4.22
C GLU A 238 34.80 7.66 -4.75
N ASP A 239 34.86 6.38 -4.34
CA ASP A 239 33.86 5.37 -4.70
C ASP A 239 32.51 5.62 -4.01
N ALA A 240 31.48 5.85 -4.83
CA ALA A 240 30.10 6.07 -4.37
C ALA A 240 29.55 4.90 -3.53
N GLY A 241 29.96 3.66 -3.83
CA GLY A 241 29.59 2.49 -3.07
C GLY A 241 30.20 2.46 -1.66
N LEU A 242 31.48 2.82 -1.53
CA LEU A 242 32.15 3.03 -0.25
C LEU A 242 31.49 4.15 0.57
N ALA A 243 31.11 5.26 -0.07
CA ALA A 243 30.43 6.36 0.61
C ALA A 243 29.05 5.94 1.15
N LEU A 244 28.27 5.19 0.37
CA LEU A 244 27.00 4.58 0.80
C LEU A 244 27.19 3.60 1.97
N ASP A 245 28.21 2.75 1.92
CA ASP A 245 28.50 1.78 2.98
C ASP A 245 29.03 2.46 4.26
N HIS A 246 29.79 3.56 4.13
CA HIS A 246 30.22 4.39 5.25
C HIS A 246 29.02 5.11 5.89
N PHE A 247 28.15 5.70 5.08
CA PHE A 247 26.92 6.35 5.55
C PHE A 247 26.03 5.38 6.33
N ARG A 248 25.80 4.17 5.80
CA ARG A 248 25.09 3.08 6.50
C ARG A 248 25.73 2.73 7.85
N ALA A 249 27.05 2.71 7.93
CA ALA A 249 27.78 2.47 9.18
C ALA A 249 27.61 3.62 10.19
N ALA A 250 27.71 4.89 9.75
CA ALA A 250 27.49 6.07 10.58
C ALA A 250 26.05 6.10 11.16
N VAL A 251 25.04 5.86 10.32
CA VAL A 251 23.63 5.75 10.75
C VAL A 251 23.45 4.62 11.77
N LYS A 252 24.08 3.45 11.56
CA LYS A 252 24.04 2.31 12.50
C LYS A 252 24.74 2.62 13.83
N ALA A 253 25.84 3.39 13.80
CA ALA A 253 26.55 3.89 14.98
C ALA A 253 25.80 5.03 15.69
N LYS A 254 24.75 5.59 15.07
CA LYS A 254 24.03 6.82 15.46
C LYS A 254 24.89 8.09 15.38
N ASP A 255 26.00 8.06 14.62
CA ASP A 255 26.74 9.26 14.27
C ASP A 255 25.97 10.03 13.20
N ARG A 256 25.11 10.94 13.66
CA ARG A 256 24.32 11.81 12.80
C ARG A 256 25.18 12.85 12.08
N ALA A 257 26.30 13.29 12.66
CA ALA A 257 27.12 14.34 12.08
C ALA A 257 27.84 13.82 10.83
N GLU A 258 28.50 12.67 10.94
CA GLU A 258 29.15 11.99 9.80
C GLU A 258 28.11 11.55 8.76
N ALA A 259 26.97 10.99 9.19
CA ALA A 259 25.90 10.58 8.28
C ALA A 259 25.31 11.75 7.46
N GLU A 260 25.11 12.93 8.06
CA GLU A 260 24.67 14.13 7.32
C GLU A 260 25.78 14.71 6.44
N ALA A 261 27.04 14.68 6.89
CA ALA A 261 28.17 15.16 6.09
C ALA A 261 28.35 14.34 4.81
N LEU A 262 28.35 13.00 4.92
CA LEU A 262 28.42 12.07 3.79
C LEU A 262 27.22 12.25 2.84
N MET A 263 26.01 12.36 3.39
CA MET A 263 24.79 12.55 2.60
C MET A 263 24.86 13.82 1.74
N LEU A 264 25.29 14.94 2.32
CA LEU A 264 25.37 16.21 1.60
C LEU A 264 26.55 16.23 0.60
N ALA A 265 27.70 15.66 0.97
CA ALA A 265 28.86 15.55 0.08
C ALA A 265 28.56 14.73 -1.18
N GLN A 266 27.76 13.66 -1.07
CA GLN A 266 27.37 12.81 -2.21
C GLN A 266 26.09 13.27 -2.93
N SER A 267 25.41 14.32 -2.47
CA SER A 267 24.17 14.84 -3.10
C SER A 267 24.40 15.59 -4.43
N THR A 268 25.47 15.27 -5.15
CA THR A 268 25.91 15.95 -6.39
C THR A 268 25.33 15.33 -7.67
N SER A 269 25.04 14.03 -7.68
CA SER A 269 24.31 13.34 -8.75
C SER A 269 23.70 12.01 -8.26
N ALA A 270 22.92 11.34 -9.10
CA ALA A 270 22.40 10.00 -8.79
C ALA A 270 23.53 8.95 -8.69
N GLU A 271 24.55 9.08 -9.53
CA GLU A 271 25.73 8.21 -9.60
C GLU A 271 26.62 8.35 -8.36
N ALA A 272 26.78 9.58 -7.85
CA ALA A 272 27.53 9.87 -6.61
C ALA A 272 26.85 9.27 -5.36
N LEU A 273 25.51 9.19 -5.35
CA LEU A 273 24.75 8.48 -4.31
C LEU A 273 24.81 6.95 -4.47
N ARG A 274 25.33 6.41 -5.59
CA ARG A 274 25.28 5.01 -6.05
C ARG A 274 23.87 4.45 -6.30
N ASP A 275 23.00 4.59 -5.32
CA ASP A 275 21.57 4.32 -5.35
C ASP A 275 20.87 5.33 -4.41
N PRO A 276 20.27 6.39 -4.96
CA PRO A 276 19.48 7.38 -4.24
C PRO A 276 18.46 6.84 -3.21
N ALA A 277 17.77 5.73 -3.51
CA ALA A 277 16.69 5.21 -2.66
C ALA A 277 17.21 4.79 -1.27
N LEU A 278 18.46 4.32 -1.21
CA LEU A 278 19.09 3.84 0.03
C LEU A 278 19.49 4.98 1.00
N TRP A 279 19.45 6.23 0.56
CA TRP A 279 19.63 7.42 1.43
C TRP A 279 18.29 8.03 1.86
N ALA A 280 17.25 7.86 1.05
CA ALA A 280 16.00 8.62 1.10
C ALA A 280 15.29 8.58 2.46
N ARG A 281 15.21 7.40 3.09
CA ARG A 281 14.53 7.23 4.39
C ARG A 281 15.16 8.10 5.48
N VAL A 282 16.47 7.95 5.65
CA VAL A 282 17.25 8.69 6.67
C VAL A 282 17.26 10.19 6.36
N ARG A 283 17.32 10.56 5.08
CA ARG A 283 17.21 11.95 4.61
C ARG A 283 15.92 12.61 5.10
N ALA A 284 14.77 11.93 4.93
CA ALA A 284 13.48 12.41 5.41
C ALA A 284 13.42 12.49 6.95
N ASP A 285 13.95 11.50 7.64
CA ASP A 285 14.03 11.47 9.12
C ASP A 285 14.86 12.63 9.69
N TYR A 286 16.03 12.90 9.12
CA TYR A 286 16.94 13.97 9.56
C TYR A 286 16.40 15.36 9.20
N ALA A 287 15.82 15.55 8.01
CA ALA A 287 15.17 16.81 7.64
C ALA A 287 13.98 17.13 8.58
N ARG A 288 13.14 16.14 8.91
CA ARG A 288 12.07 16.29 9.91
C ARG A 288 12.60 16.60 11.31
N ALA A 289 13.73 16.03 11.69
CA ALA A 289 14.36 16.33 12.97
C ALA A 289 14.96 17.75 13.02
N ALA A 290 15.43 18.30 11.89
CA ALA A 290 15.87 19.69 11.78
C ALA A 290 14.69 20.68 11.85
N LEU A 291 13.57 20.39 11.17
CA LEU A 291 12.32 21.16 11.32
C LEU A 291 11.87 21.25 12.78
N ARG A 292 11.83 20.13 13.50
CA ARG A 292 11.46 20.10 14.94
C ARG A 292 12.48 20.77 15.87
N ALA A 293 13.72 20.94 15.42
CA ALA A 293 14.75 21.70 16.14
C ALA A 293 14.72 23.21 15.85
N GLY A 294 13.78 23.68 15.00
CA GLY A 294 13.68 25.08 14.62
C GLY A 294 14.67 25.50 13.51
N ASP A 295 15.32 24.55 12.83
CA ASP A 295 16.23 24.83 11.71
C ASP A 295 15.64 24.37 10.36
N PRO A 296 14.78 25.20 9.73
CA PRO A 296 14.22 24.90 8.43
C PRO A 296 15.25 25.02 7.30
N LYS A 297 16.34 25.79 7.47
CA LYS A 297 17.41 25.89 6.46
C LYS A 297 18.20 24.59 6.38
N ARG A 298 18.53 23.98 7.51
CA ARG A 298 19.14 22.65 7.55
C ARG A 298 18.18 21.58 7.04
N ALA A 299 16.90 21.67 7.37
CA ALA A 299 15.90 20.76 6.80
C ALA A 299 15.81 20.85 5.27
N GLN A 300 15.86 22.06 4.70
CA GLN A 300 15.84 22.32 3.26
C GLN A 300 17.09 21.75 2.58
N GLN A 301 18.28 21.95 3.16
CA GLN A 301 19.54 21.34 2.70
C GLN A 301 19.45 19.82 2.68
N LEU A 302 18.99 19.20 3.77
CA LEU A 302 18.91 17.75 3.90
C LEU A 302 17.89 17.14 2.94
N ALA A 303 16.66 17.68 2.89
CA ALA A 303 15.61 17.16 2.02
C ALA A 303 15.93 17.31 0.53
N SER A 304 16.59 18.40 0.12
CA SER A 304 17.00 18.66 -1.27
C SER A 304 18.13 17.73 -1.73
N GLY A 305 18.36 17.64 -3.04
CA GLY A 305 19.51 16.89 -3.60
C GLY A 305 19.39 15.38 -3.42
N HIS A 306 18.16 14.85 -3.38
CA HIS A 306 17.90 13.42 -3.19
C HIS A 306 18.05 12.58 -4.46
N TRP A 307 18.00 13.16 -5.65
CA TRP A 307 18.17 12.49 -6.97
C TRP A 307 17.29 11.24 -7.20
N LEU A 308 16.15 11.15 -6.51
CA LEU A 308 15.17 10.10 -6.72
C LEU A 308 14.41 10.33 -8.02
N LYS A 309 13.97 9.24 -8.65
CA LYS A 309 12.98 9.27 -9.73
C LYS A 309 11.57 9.46 -9.16
N THR A 310 10.62 9.90 -10.00
CA THR A 310 9.22 10.13 -9.59
C THR A 310 8.43 8.88 -9.24
N ASP A 311 8.91 7.70 -9.62
CA ASP A 311 8.36 6.38 -9.25
C ASP A 311 8.87 5.85 -7.90
N ASP A 312 9.84 6.52 -7.25
CA ASP A 312 10.30 6.15 -5.91
C ASP A 312 9.26 6.53 -4.82
N PRO A 313 8.88 5.61 -3.91
CA PRO A 313 7.89 5.88 -2.86
C PRO A 313 8.19 7.05 -1.93
N LEU A 314 9.44 7.48 -1.79
CA LEU A 314 9.86 8.59 -0.94
C LEU A 314 10.12 9.90 -1.71
N TRP A 315 10.10 9.89 -3.05
CA TRP A 315 10.25 11.11 -3.87
C TRP A 315 9.19 12.17 -3.49
N THR A 316 7.93 11.74 -3.41
CA THR A 316 6.79 12.60 -3.05
C THR A 316 6.94 13.22 -1.66
N ASP A 317 7.53 12.50 -0.71
CA ASP A 317 7.69 12.96 0.67
C ASP A 317 8.89 13.89 0.83
N LEU A 318 9.99 13.63 0.10
CA LEU A 318 11.19 14.47 0.11
C LEU A 318 11.03 15.78 -0.66
N GLU A 319 10.36 15.78 -1.81
CA GLU A 319 10.02 17.03 -2.52
C GLU A 319 9.07 17.90 -1.69
N TRP A 320 8.08 17.29 -1.02
CA TRP A 320 7.24 18.03 -0.07
C TRP A 320 8.05 18.56 1.13
N LEU A 321 8.92 17.75 1.74
CA LEU A 321 9.76 18.19 2.86
C LEU A 321 10.70 19.32 2.45
N ALA A 322 11.28 19.28 1.25
CA ALA A 322 12.13 20.34 0.73
C ALA A 322 11.34 21.64 0.50
N GLY A 323 10.13 21.55 -0.07
CA GLY A 323 9.25 22.70 -0.25
C GLY A 323 8.73 23.29 1.08
N TYR A 324 8.34 22.43 2.02
CA TYR A 324 7.86 22.85 3.34
C TYR A 324 9.00 23.44 4.19
N ALA A 325 10.20 22.87 4.13
CA ALA A 325 11.37 23.45 4.77
C ALA A 325 11.76 24.81 4.16
N ALA A 326 11.74 24.95 2.83
CA ALA A 326 11.93 26.25 2.17
C ALA A 326 10.87 27.28 2.60
N TYR A 327 9.59 26.89 2.65
CA TYR A 327 8.50 27.72 3.15
C TYR A 327 8.74 28.15 4.60
N ARG A 328 9.09 27.22 5.50
CA ARG A 328 9.43 27.53 6.91
C ARG A 328 10.71 28.36 7.06
N ALA A 329 11.60 28.36 6.08
CA ALA A 329 12.82 29.19 6.05
C ALA A 329 12.60 30.60 5.45
N GLY A 330 11.41 30.89 4.89
CA GLY A 330 11.12 32.13 4.18
C GLY A 330 11.58 32.15 2.71
N ASP A 331 12.08 31.02 2.18
CA ASP A 331 12.49 30.85 0.79
C ASP A 331 11.26 30.47 -0.07
N TRP A 332 10.35 31.43 -0.22
CA TRP A 332 9.13 31.27 -1.02
C TRP A 332 9.40 30.91 -2.50
N PRO A 333 10.48 31.40 -3.17
CA PRO A 333 10.83 30.96 -4.52
C PRO A 333 11.17 29.47 -4.60
N ALA A 334 12.03 28.94 -3.72
CA ALA A 334 12.34 27.51 -3.72
C ALA A 334 11.14 26.66 -3.27
N ALA A 335 10.36 27.14 -2.30
CA ALA A 335 9.12 26.48 -1.89
C ALA A 335 8.14 26.32 -3.06
N ALA A 336 7.91 27.39 -3.83
CA ALA A 336 7.03 27.35 -5.00
C ALA A 336 7.54 26.36 -6.06
N ALA A 337 8.84 26.37 -6.37
CA ALA A 337 9.44 25.44 -7.31
C ALA A 337 9.29 23.97 -6.86
N ARG A 338 9.51 23.68 -5.57
CA ARG A 338 9.35 22.33 -5.00
C ARG A 338 7.90 21.86 -5.01
N PHE A 339 6.95 22.68 -4.58
CA PHE A 339 5.53 22.30 -4.62
C PHE A 339 4.97 22.24 -6.05
N GLN A 340 5.52 22.99 -7.01
CA GLN A 340 5.22 22.84 -8.44
C GLN A 340 5.76 21.51 -8.99
N ALA A 341 7.01 21.15 -8.68
CA ALA A 341 7.60 19.87 -9.07
C ALA A 341 6.80 18.69 -8.49
N LEU A 342 6.45 18.75 -7.20
CA LEU A 342 5.59 17.78 -6.51
C LEU A 342 4.25 17.55 -7.24
N GLY A 343 3.61 18.64 -7.69
CA GLY A 343 2.36 18.58 -8.46
C GLY A 343 2.53 18.11 -9.91
N ALA A 344 3.72 18.24 -10.50
CA ALA A 344 4.03 17.73 -11.84
C ALA A 344 4.37 16.22 -11.82
N GLY A 345 5.01 15.74 -10.76
CA GLY A 345 5.54 14.36 -10.70
C GLY A 345 4.53 13.27 -10.27
N SER A 346 3.32 13.60 -9.82
CA SER A 346 2.34 12.60 -9.40
C SER A 346 0.89 13.04 -9.61
N ALA A 347 0.13 12.29 -10.41
CA ALA A 347 -1.30 12.51 -10.64
C ALA A 347 -2.21 12.07 -9.48
N ALA A 348 -1.66 11.47 -8.41
CA ALA A 348 -2.45 10.98 -7.28
C ALA A 348 -3.12 12.14 -6.52
N ALA A 349 -4.43 12.04 -6.25
CA ALA A 349 -5.22 13.12 -5.63
C ALA A 349 -4.65 13.62 -4.29
N ILE A 350 -4.04 12.74 -3.48
CA ILE A 350 -3.39 13.08 -2.20
C ILE A 350 -2.15 13.96 -2.42
N THR A 351 -1.40 13.72 -3.49
CA THR A 351 -0.23 14.52 -3.85
C THR A 351 -0.65 15.83 -4.51
N GLN A 352 -1.62 15.79 -5.41
CA GLN A 352 -2.19 16.99 -6.06
C GLN A 352 -2.75 17.98 -5.04
N SER A 353 -3.59 17.53 -4.11
CA SER A 353 -4.18 18.42 -3.09
C SER A 353 -3.13 19.02 -2.15
N ARG A 354 -2.16 18.22 -1.70
CA ARG A 354 -1.01 18.69 -0.89
C ARG A 354 -0.18 19.71 -1.67
N ALA A 355 0.15 19.44 -2.93
CA ALA A 355 0.90 20.35 -3.78
C ALA A 355 0.17 21.68 -4.00
N LEU A 356 -1.11 21.63 -4.39
CA LEU A 356 -1.92 22.82 -4.68
C LEU A 356 -2.19 23.68 -3.43
N TYR A 357 -2.46 23.05 -2.28
CA TYR A 357 -2.63 23.74 -0.99
C TYR A 357 -1.36 24.51 -0.60
N TRP A 358 -0.18 23.85 -0.66
CA TRP A 358 1.07 24.52 -0.31
C TRP A 358 1.57 25.50 -1.38
N GLN A 359 1.26 25.29 -2.66
CA GLN A 359 1.43 26.32 -3.71
C GLN A 359 0.59 27.56 -3.39
N SER A 360 -0.69 27.39 -2.99
CA SER A 360 -1.57 28.49 -2.60
C SER A 360 -1.00 29.32 -1.45
N LEU A 361 -0.62 28.66 -0.34
CA LEU A 361 -0.01 29.36 0.80
C LEU A 361 1.28 30.08 0.40
N THR A 362 2.08 29.49 -0.50
CA THR A 362 3.32 30.11 -1.00
C THR A 362 3.05 31.31 -1.93
N ALA A 363 1.99 31.27 -2.74
CA ALA A 363 1.57 32.39 -3.60
C ALA A 363 1.11 33.58 -2.76
N ALA A 364 0.29 33.34 -1.73
CA ALA A 364 -0.15 34.37 -0.78
C ALA A 364 1.05 35.03 -0.05
N ARG A 365 2.03 34.24 0.41
CA ARG A 365 3.29 34.76 1.00
C ARG A 365 4.14 35.59 0.03
N ARG A 366 3.91 35.46 -1.28
CA ARG A 366 4.56 36.26 -2.35
C ARG A 366 3.73 37.45 -2.83
N GLY A 367 2.55 37.69 -2.24
CA GLY A 367 1.62 38.76 -2.62
C GLY A 367 0.68 38.44 -3.78
N ASP A 368 0.72 37.22 -4.34
CA ASP A 368 -0.19 36.76 -5.39
C ASP A 368 -1.45 36.13 -4.77
N GLN A 369 -2.33 36.98 -4.23
CA GLN A 369 -3.61 36.53 -3.67
C GLN A 369 -4.55 35.92 -4.74
N PRO A 370 -4.72 36.50 -5.96
CA PRO A 370 -5.59 35.89 -6.97
C PRO A 370 -5.11 34.50 -7.42
N GLY A 371 -3.80 34.30 -7.56
CA GLY A 371 -3.20 33.00 -7.83
C GLY A 371 -3.37 32.03 -6.66
N ALA A 372 -3.18 32.50 -5.42
CA ALA A 372 -3.45 31.70 -4.21
C ALA A 372 -4.91 31.21 -4.17
N ASP A 373 -5.88 32.11 -4.29
CA ASP A 373 -7.30 31.76 -4.26
C ASP A 373 -7.68 30.74 -5.36
N ALA A 374 -7.09 30.87 -6.55
CA ALA A 374 -7.29 29.93 -7.65
C ALA A 374 -6.65 28.56 -7.38
N LEU A 375 -5.47 28.52 -6.75
CA LEU A 375 -4.81 27.29 -6.32
C LEU A 375 -5.57 26.59 -5.18
N MET A 376 -6.09 27.35 -4.21
CA MET A 376 -6.91 26.82 -3.12
C MET A 376 -8.21 26.21 -3.63
N ARG A 377 -8.95 26.92 -4.51
CA ARG A 377 -10.16 26.37 -5.15
C ARG A 377 -9.88 25.12 -5.99
N ARG A 378 -8.69 24.97 -6.57
CA ARG A 378 -8.28 23.72 -7.24
C ARG A 378 -7.99 22.59 -6.25
N ALA A 379 -7.24 22.86 -5.18
CA ALA A 379 -7.01 21.89 -4.10
C ALA A 379 -8.34 21.40 -3.48
N ALA A 380 -9.30 22.30 -3.30
CA ALA A 380 -10.64 22.06 -2.77
C ALA A 380 -11.49 21.07 -3.58
N THR A 381 -11.10 20.70 -4.81
CA THR A 381 -11.77 19.65 -5.59
C THR A 381 -11.44 18.23 -5.11
N HIS A 382 -10.32 18.05 -4.39
CA HIS A 382 -9.84 16.74 -3.94
C HIS A 382 -10.40 16.33 -2.57
N GLN A 383 -11.71 16.47 -2.38
CA GLN A 383 -12.39 16.36 -1.07
C GLN A 383 -12.36 14.96 -0.42
N THR A 384 -11.80 13.95 -1.07
CA THR A 384 -11.47 12.65 -0.46
C THR A 384 -10.12 12.62 0.28
N THR A 385 -9.44 13.77 0.36
CA THR A 385 -8.08 13.88 0.91
C THR A 385 -7.99 14.99 1.94
N TRP A 386 -7.20 14.79 3.00
CA TRP A 386 -7.02 15.76 4.10
C TRP A 386 -6.74 17.19 3.60
N TYR A 387 -5.76 17.38 2.72
CA TYR A 387 -5.43 18.69 2.15
C TYR A 387 -6.51 19.27 1.23
N GLY A 388 -7.29 18.41 0.54
CA GLY A 388 -8.42 18.89 -0.26
C GLY A 388 -9.60 19.34 0.59
N GLN A 389 -9.81 18.73 1.76
CA GLN A 389 -10.82 19.19 2.72
C GLN A 389 -10.41 20.47 3.43
N LEU A 390 -9.14 20.59 3.87
CA LEU A 390 -8.58 21.84 4.39
C LEU A 390 -8.69 22.99 3.37
N ALA A 391 -8.44 22.70 2.09
CA ALA A 391 -8.61 23.67 1.03
C ALA A 391 -10.09 24.05 0.78
N ALA A 392 -11.01 23.09 0.90
CA ALA A 392 -12.43 23.35 0.72
C ALA A 392 -13.02 24.18 1.87
N GLU A 393 -12.64 23.89 3.11
CA GLU A 393 -12.92 24.70 4.30
C GLU A 393 -12.40 26.14 4.11
N ALA A 394 -11.10 26.30 3.80
CA ALA A 394 -10.47 27.61 3.62
C ALA A 394 -11.00 28.41 2.42
N ALA A 395 -11.53 27.76 1.39
CA ALA A 395 -12.10 28.41 0.20
C ALA A 395 -13.64 28.50 0.20
N GLY A 396 -14.32 28.06 1.27
CA GLY A 396 -15.78 28.04 1.36
C GLY A 396 -16.47 27.13 0.34
N VAL A 397 -15.79 26.09 -0.15
CA VAL A 397 -16.30 25.17 -1.17
C VAL A 397 -17.15 24.08 -0.50
N PRO A 398 -18.44 23.93 -0.84
CA PRO A 398 -19.30 22.92 -0.23
C PRO A 398 -18.89 21.51 -0.63
N MET A 399 -19.35 20.52 0.16
CA MET A 399 -19.10 19.12 -0.14
C MET A 399 -19.77 18.68 -1.46
N ASP A 400 -19.03 17.96 -2.29
CA ASP A 400 -19.53 17.30 -3.50
C ASP A 400 -20.61 16.25 -3.12
N PRO A 401 -21.85 16.38 -3.62
CA PRO A 401 -22.93 15.42 -3.36
C PRO A 401 -22.61 13.98 -3.76
N GLN A 402 -21.66 13.75 -4.67
CA GLN A 402 -21.23 12.38 -5.01
C GLN A 402 -20.59 11.64 -3.82
N LEU A 403 -20.03 12.35 -2.83
CA LEU A 403 -19.39 11.75 -1.65
C LEU A 403 -20.36 11.11 -0.65
N VAL A 404 -21.63 11.53 -0.65
CA VAL A 404 -22.73 10.81 0.02
C VAL A 404 -22.83 9.38 -0.53
N GLY A 405 -22.74 9.27 -1.86
CA GLY A 405 -22.79 8.03 -2.61
C GLY A 405 -24.13 7.31 -2.47
N GLY A 406 -24.07 5.99 -2.32
CA GLY A 406 -25.25 5.13 -2.16
C GLY A 406 -24.84 3.71 -1.75
N GLY A 407 -25.74 2.75 -1.95
CA GLY A 407 -25.41 1.33 -1.74
C GLY A 407 -24.41 0.78 -2.77
N PRO A 408 -23.94 -0.48 -2.61
CA PRO A 408 -23.05 -1.14 -3.58
C PRO A 408 -23.59 -1.19 -5.03
N SER A 409 -24.90 -1.09 -5.19
CA SER A 409 -25.60 -0.98 -6.48
C SER A 409 -25.20 0.24 -7.31
N ALA A 410 -24.64 1.29 -6.69
CA ALA A 410 -24.17 2.50 -7.35
C ALA A 410 -22.78 2.34 -8.03
N LEU A 411 -22.04 1.26 -7.74
CA LEU A 411 -20.79 0.96 -8.46
C LEU A 411 -21.08 0.37 -9.86
N PRO A 412 -20.15 0.49 -10.82
CA PRO A 412 -20.28 -0.11 -12.14
C PRO A 412 -20.62 -1.62 -12.09
N ASN A 413 -21.60 -2.07 -12.86
CA ASN A 413 -22.07 -3.46 -12.84
C ASN A 413 -21.04 -4.41 -13.47
N TRP A 414 -20.75 -5.53 -12.80
CA TRP A 414 -19.78 -6.54 -13.24
C TRP A 414 -20.36 -7.65 -14.12
N ARG A 415 -21.67 -7.95 -14.00
CA ARG A 415 -22.30 -9.10 -14.68
C ARG A 415 -22.43 -8.96 -16.20
N ALA A 416 -22.35 -7.72 -16.70
CA ALA A 416 -22.56 -7.36 -18.10
C ALA A 416 -21.29 -6.81 -18.78
N SER A 417 -20.11 -6.89 -18.16
CA SER A 417 -18.87 -6.37 -18.74
C SER A 417 -17.88 -7.47 -19.15
N ALA A 418 -16.88 -7.10 -19.94
CA ALA A 418 -15.80 -7.99 -20.35
C ALA A 418 -14.96 -8.52 -19.18
N VAL A 419 -14.95 -7.85 -18.02
CA VAL A 419 -14.18 -8.25 -16.82
C VAL A 419 -14.57 -9.65 -16.32
N LEU A 420 -15.81 -10.07 -16.58
CA LEU A 420 -16.31 -11.41 -16.21
C LEU A 420 -15.70 -12.54 -17.07
N ARG A 421 -15.05 -12.21 -18.19
CA ARG A 421 -14.36 -13.18 -19.07
C ARG A 421 -12.89 -13.39 -18.72
N ASP A 422 -12.34 -12.60 -17.80
CA ASP A 422 -10.98 -12.77 -17.28
C ASP A 422 -10.93 -14.03 -16.40
N ASP A 423 -10.00 -14.94 -16.68
CA ASP A 423 -9.88 -16.24 -16.02
C ASP A 423 -9.54 -16.09 -14.52
N ARG A 424 -8.87 -15.00 -14.14
CA ARG A 424 -8.56 -14.67 -12.74
C ARG A 424 -9.78 -14.13 -12.00
N VAL A 425 -10.70 -13.46 -12.70
CA VAL A 425 -11.99 -13.03 -12.15
C VAL A 425 -12.92 -14.23 -11.98
N GLN A 426 -12.92 -15.18 -12.92
CA GLN A 426 -13.59 -16.47 -12.75
C GLN A 426 -13.01 -17.24 -11.56
N ALA A 427 -11.68 -17.37 -11.47
CA ALA A 427 -11.02 -18.02 -10.33
C ALA A 427 -11.43 -17.35 -9.01
N ALA A 428 -11.47 -16.02 -8.95
CA ALA A 428 -11.92 -15.29 -7.77
C ALA A 428 -13.40 -15.56 -7.42
N ILE A 429 -14.31 -15.63 -8.41
CA ILE A 429 -15.74 -15.95 -8.18
C ILE A 429 -15.89 -17.37 -7.61
N TRP A 430 -15.18 -18.35 -8.16
CA TRP A 430 -15.25 -19.73 -7.67
C TRP A 430 -14.57 -19.91 -6.31
N LEU A 431 -13.48 -19.21 -6.04
CA LEU A 431 -12.88 -19.11 -4.71
C LEU A 431 -13.80 -18.43 -3.69
N MET A 432 -14.57 -17.40 -4.08
CA MET A 432 -15.59 -16.78 -3.23
C MET A 432 -16.68 -17.79 -2.84
N LEU A 433 -17.21 -18.55 -3.81
CA LEU A 433 -18.19 -19.61 -3.58
C LEU A 433 -17.62 -20.74 -2.70
N ALA A 434 -16.34 -21.11 -2.91
CA ALA A 434 -15.58 -22.05 -2.10
C ALA A 434 -15.16 -21.51 -0.72
N ARG A 435 -15.60 -20.30 -0.33
CA ARG A 435 -15.35 -19.63 0.96
C ARG A 435 -13.88 -19.24 1.21
N GLN A 436 -13.15 -18.89 0.16
CA GLN A 436 -11.75 -18.46 0.17
C GLN A 436 -11.58 -16.97 -0.26
N PRO A 437 -12.21 -15.99 0.44
CA PRO A 437 -12.23 -14.58 0.00
C PRO A 437 -10.84 -13.94 -0.03
N ASP A 438 -9.98 -14.30 0.92
CA ASP A 438 -8.62 -13.78 1.01
C ASP A 438 -7.74 -14.27 -0.17
N LEU A 439 -8.04 -15.43 -0.75
CA LEU A 439 -7.40 -15.91 -1.98
C LEU A 439 -8.06 -15.31 -3.22
N ALA A 440 -9.39 -15.19 -3.27
CA ALA A 440 -10.10 -14.49 -4.35
C ALA A 440 -9.58 -13.05 -4.55
N GLN A 441 -9.34 -12.32 -3.45
CA GLN A 441 -8.77 -10.98 -3.48
C GLN A 441 -7.36 -10.93 -4.08
N ARG A 442 -6.54 -11.97 -3.90
CA ARG A 442 -5.21 -12.05 -4.53
C ARG A 442 -5.31 -12.06 -6.05
N PHE A 443 -6.31 -12.74 -6.60
CA PHE A 443 -6.59 -12.76 -8.04
C PHE A 443 -7.16 -11.42 -8.52
N LEU A 444 -8.15 -10.84 -7.81
CA LEU A 444 -8.71 -9.54 -8.21
C LEU A 444 -7.71 -8.38 -8.12
N LEU A 445 -6.77 -8.41 -7.18
CA LEU A 445 -5.68 -7.43 -7.13
C LEU A 445 -4.70 -7.60 -8.31
N GLN A 446 -4.39 -8.84 -8.72
CA GLN A 446 -3.58 -9.11 -9.92
C GLN A 446 -4.25 -8.65 -11.21
N VAL A 447 -5.59 -8.65 -11.27
CA VAL A 447 -6.36 -8.01 -12.35
C VAL A 447 -6.25 -6.48 -12.25
N SER A 448 -6.31 -5.92 -11.03
CA SER A 448 -6.28 -4.48 -10.79
C SER A 448 -4.97 -3.78 -11.19
N GLU A 449 -3.87 -4.52 -11.34
CA GLU A 449 -2.60 -3.97 -11.85
C GLU A 449 -2.76 -3.40 -13.27
N THR A 450 -3.35 -4.15 -14.20
CA THR A 450 -3.55 -3.73 -15.60
C THR A 450 -4.95 -3.20 -15.92
N ALA A 451 -5.98 -3.54 -15.13
CA ALA A 451 -7.36 -3.13 -15.39
C ALA A 451 -7.61 -1.61 -15.31
N SER A 452 -8.68 -1.16 -15.96
CA SER A 452 -9.18 0.22 -15.88
C SER A 452 -9.69 0.55 -14.48
N ALA A 453 -9.72 1.84 -14.13
CA ALA A 453 -10.25 2.28 -12.84
C ALA A 453 -11.74 1.91 -12.66
N GLU A 454 -12.52 1.90 -13.76
CA GLU A 454 -13.94 1.51 -13.77
C GLU A 454 -14.11 0.00 -13.56
N ASP A 455 -13.31 -0.84 -14.22
CA ASP A 455 -13.36 -2.29 -14.04
C ASP A 455 -12.90 -2.70 -12.64
N ILE A 456 -11.95 -1.99 -12.03
CA ILE A 456 -11.63 -2.17 -10.60
C ILE A 456 -12.83 -1.77 -9.72
N GLY A 457 -13.62 -0.77 -10.12
CA GLY A 457 -14.94 -0.48 -9.56
C GLY A 457 -15.93 -1.66 -9.68
N ARG A 458 -15.97 -2.35 -10.83
CA ARG A 458 -16.76 -3.58 -11.02
C ARG A 458 -16.30 -4.71 -10.08
N LEU A 459 -14.99 -4.87 -9.90
CA LEU A 459 -14.42 -5.86 -8.96
C LEU A 459 -14.69 -5.49 -7.49
N ALA A 460 -14.64 -4.20 -7.13
CA ALA A 460 -15.04 -3.73 -5.81
C ALA A 460 -16.53 -4.00 -5.55
N ARG A 461 -17.39 -3.81 -6.56
CA ARG A 461 -18.82 -4.16 -6.50
C ARG A 461 -19.05 -5.66 -6.31
N LEU A 462 -18.34 -6.50 -7.06
CA LEU A 462 -18.38 -7.96 -6.92
C LEU A 462 -18.12 -8.37 -5.45
N MET A 463 -17.03 -7.87 -4.86
CA MET A 463 -16.73 -8.14 -3.45
C MET A 463 -17.79 -7.58 -2.48
N ALA A 464 -18.33 -6.38 -2.72
CA ALA A 464 -19.37 -5.79 -1.88
C ALA A 464 -20.69 -6.58 -1.93
N GLU A 465 -21.11 -7.07 -3.09
CA GLU A 465 -22.31 -7.91 -3.23
C GLU A 465 -22.15 -9.27 -2.51
N PHE A 466 -20.94 -9.81 -2.45
CA PHE A 466 -20.58 -10.96 -1.60
C PHE A 466 -20.37 -10.60 -0.11
N ARG A 467 -20.73 -9.38 0.33
CA ARG A 467 -20.55 -8.84 1.69
C ARG A 467 -19.09 -8.84 2.18
N GLN A 468 -18.12 -8.77 1.27
CA GLN A 468 -16.69 -8.71 1.58
C GLN A 468 -16.21 -7.25 1.64
N THR A 469 -16.64 -6.52 2.67
CA THR A 469 -16.37 -5.08 2.84
C THR A 469 -14.88 -4.74 2.76
N HIS A 470 -14.03 -5.49 3.45
CA HIS A 470 -12.57 -5.32 3.44
C HIS A 470 -11.98 -5.43 2.02
N HIS A 471 -12.34 -6.50 1.31
CA HIS A 471 -11.82 -6.83 -0.01
C HIS A 471 -12.31 -5.82 -1.06
N SER A 472 -13.57 -5.38 -0.93
CA SER A 472 -14.15 -4.28 -1.72
C SER A 472 -13.44 -2.94 -1.51
N LEU A 473 -13.23 -2.53 -0.24
CA LEU A 473 -12.52 -1.30 0.13
C LEU A 473 -11.10 -1.28 -0.45
N ARG A 474 -10.38 -2.40 -0.40
CA ARG A 474 -9.03 -2.51 -0.97
C ARG A 474 -9.02 -2.33 -2.49
N LEU A 475 -10.01 -2.83 -3.22
CA LEU A 475 -10.14 -2.59 -4.66
C LEU A 475 -10.54 -1.13 -4.95
N ALA A 476 -11.46 -0.56 -4.18
CA ALA A 476 -11.84 0.85 -4.29
C ALA A 476 -10.67 1.82 -4.05
N LYS A 477 -9.70 1.45 -3.20
CA LYS A 477 -8.45 2.20 -3.02
C LYS A 477 -7.56 2.19 -4.27
N VAL A 478 -7.45 1.06 -4.98
CA VAL A 478 -6.69 1.00 -6.25
C VAL A 478 -7.42 1.75 -7.37
N ALA A 479 -8.76 1.68 -7.43
CA ALA A 479 -9.55 2.50 -8.35
C ALA A 479 -9.31 4.00 -8.12
N ALA A 480 -9.28 4.45 -6.85
CA ALA A 480 -9.01 5.84 -6.49
C ALA A 480 -7.56 6.27 -6.82
N GLN A 481 -6.57 5.37 -6.69
CA GLN A 481 -5.21 5.62 -7.17
C GLN A 481 -5.13 5.79 -8.70
N LYS A 482 -6.02 5.12 -9.44
CA LYS A 482 -6.23 5.29 -10.90
C LYS A 482 -7.28 6.36 -11.25
N GLY A 483 -7.68 7.22 -10.29
CA GLY A 483 -8.53 8.38 -10.52
C GLY A 483 -10.04 8.18 -10.38
N ALA A 484 -10.55 6.95 -10.19
CA ALA A 484 -11.99 6.70 -10.00
C ALA A 484 -12.34 6.51 -8.52
N VAL A 485 -13.06 7.49 -7.95
CA VAL A 485 -13.53 7.46 -6.57
C VAL A 485 -14.90 6.77 -6.50
N TYR A 486 -15.02 5.74 -5.67
CA TYR A 486 -16.30 5.05 -5.39
C TYR A 486 -16.65 5.14 -3.89
N PRO A 487 -17.27 6.23 -3.41
CA PRO A 487 -17.47 6.49 -1.96
C PRO A 487 -18.21 5.35 -1.25
N ALA A 488 -19.18 4.74 -1.95
CA ALA A 488 -19.95 3.59 -1.51
C ALA A 488 -19.08 2.41 -1.00
N ALA A 489 -17.91 2.17 -1.61
CA ALA A 489 -16.95 1.13 -1.24
C ALA A 489 -15.67 1.66 -0.59
N LEU A 490 -15.28 2.92 -0.85
CA LEU A 490 -14.07 3.55 -0.30
C LEU A 490 -14.24 4.05 1.15
N PHE A 491 -15.49 4.29 1.57
CA PHE A 491 -15.89 4.67 2.92
C PHE A 491 -17.17 3.89 3.29
N PRO A 492 -17.13 2.55 3.40
CA PRO A 492 -18.33 1.73 3.50
C PRO A 492 -19.04 1.92 4.85
N LEU A 493 -20.36 2.04 4.79
CA LEU A 493 -21.25 1.81 5.95
C LEU A 493 -21.34 0.30 6.19
N THR A 494 -21.40 -0.12 7.46
CA THR A 494 -21.18 -1.53 7.85
C THR A 494 -22.15 -2.08 8.89
N GLY A 495 -23.09 -1.27 9.37
CA GLY A 495 -23.92 -1.52 10.56
C GLY A 495 -23.35 -0.84 11.81
N LEU A 496 -22.04 -0.62 11.88
CA LEU A 496 -21.36 0.04 13.00
C LEU A 496 -21.86 1.48 13.25
N GLU A 497 -22.36 2.14 12.21
CA GLU A 497 -23.03 3.45 12.30
C GLU A 497 -24.38 3.45 13.04
N ALA A 498 -24.99 2.28 13.23
CA ALA A 498 -26.25 2.10 13.95
C ALA A 498 -26.07 1.49 15.35
N ASP A 499 -24.85 1.09 15.72
CA ASP A 499 -24.52 0.63 17.07
C ASP A 499 -24.34 1.83 18.02
N ASP A 500 -25.08 1.84 19.13
CA ASP A 500 -24.75 2.74 20.24
C ASP A 500 -23.50 2.22 20.97
N LEU A 501 -22.40 2.96 20.80
CA LEU A 501 -21.08 2.70 21.35
C LEU A 501 -20.63 3.80 22.33
N GLY A 502 -21.48 4.81 22.60
CA GLY A 502 -21.10 5.97 23.41
C GLY A 502 -19.98 6.84 22.82
N ILE A 503 -19.78 6.79 21.50
CA ILE A 503 -18.89 7.64 20.70
C ILE A 503 -19.57 8.00 19.37
N PRO A 504 -19.14 9.07 18.66
CA PRO A 504 -19.72 9.41 17.36
C PRO A 504 -19.52 8.27 16.33
N PRO A 505 -20.56 7.89 15.56
CA PRO A 505 -20.50 6.74 14.65
C PRO A 505 -19.51 6.94 13.51
N GLU A 506 -19.30 8.18 13.04
CA GLU A 506 -18.30 8.49 12.03
C GLU A 506 -16.87 8.26 12.53
N LEU A 507 -16.62 8.44 13.84
CA LEU A 507 -15.32 8.15 14.47
C LEU A 507 -15.10 6.64 14.60
N ALA A 508 -16.13 5.88 14.99
CA ALA A 508 -16.07 4.42 15.02
C ALA A 508 -15.72 3.85 13.63
N LEU A 509 -16.41 4.31 12.58
CA LEU A 509 -16.14 3.93 11.20
C LEU A 509 -14.76 4.41 10.70
N ALA A 510 -14.34 5.64 11.02
CA ALA A 510 -13.03 6.16 10.62
C ALA A 510 -11.86 5.35 11.24
N ILE A 511 -11.96 4.98 12.51
CA ILE A 511 -10.98 4.14 13.21
C ILE A 511 -11.01 2.70 12.65
N ALA A 512 -12.18 2.06 12.55
CA ALA A 512 -12.28 0.69 12.00
C ALA A 512 -11.79 0.59 10.54
N ARG A 513 -12.04 1.63 9.72
CA ARG A 513 -11.48 1.77 8.37
C ARG A 513 -9.96 1.86 8.39
N ARG A 514 -9.38 2.61 9.32
CA ARG A 514 -7.93 2.86 9.42
C ARG A 514 -7.17 1.66 9.98
N GLU A 515 -7.74 0.98 10.97
CA GLU A 515 -7.09 -0.09 11.74
C GLU A 515 -7.11 -1.45 11.03
N SER A 516 -8.27 -1.87 10.52
CA SER A 516 -8.44 -3.20 9.92
C SER A 516 -8.92 -3.19 8.47
N GLU A 517 -9.23 -2.00 7.92
CA GLU A 517 -10.01 -1.87 6.68
C GLU A 517 -11.31 -2.72 6.76
N PHE A 518 -11.99 -2.72 7.92
CA PHE A 518 -13.15 -3.56 8.24
C PHE A 518 -12.93 -5.08 8.18
N ASN A 519 -11.73 -5.56 8.45
CA ASN A 519 -11.45 -7.00 8.62
C ASN A 519 -11.58 -7.42 10.09
N PRO A 520 -12.65 -8.12 10.52
CA PRO A 520 -12.85 -8.53 11.91
C PRO A 520 -11.85 -9.58 12.40
N ARG A 521 -11.11 -10.22 11.49
CA ARG A 521 -10.07 -11.22 11.78
C ARG A 521 -8.64 -10.65 11.67
N ALA A 522 -8.49 -9.33 11.54
CA ALA A 522 -7.17 -8.70 11.43
C ALA A 522 -6.32 -8.92 12.70
N ALA A 523 -5.02 -9.15 12.52
CA ALA A 523 -4.05 -9.24 13.60
C ALA A 523 -2.73 -8.59 13.19
N SER A 524 -2.18 -7.72 14.02
CA SER A 524 -0.90 -7.07 13.76
C SER A 524 0.30 -7.88 14.28
N GLY A 525 1.49 -7.63 13.75
CA GLY A 525 2.73 -8.27 14.20
C GLY A 525 3.12 -7.95 15.65
N VAL A 526 2.49 -6.94 16.28
CA VAL A 526 2.66 -6.60 17.71
C VAL A 526 1.51 -7.12 18.59
N GLY A 527 0.56 -7.88 18.02
CA GLY A 527 -0.49 -8.57 18.77
C GLY A 527 -1.82 -7.82 18.91
N ALA A 528 -2.02 -6.72 18.18
CA ALA A 528 -3.32 -6.04 18.10
C ALA A 528 -4.35 -6.93 17.39
N ARG A 529 -5.63 -6.86 17.77
CA ARG A 529 -6.68 -7.79 17.29
C ARG A 529 -7.95 -7.10 16.81
N GLY A 530 -8.52 -7.65 15.73
CA GLY A 530 -9.88 -7.41 15.27
C GLY A 530 -10.16 -6.08 14.58
N LEU A 531 -11.45 -5.76 14.47
CA LEU A 531 -12.05 -4.65 13.71
C LEU A 531 -11.39 -3.28 13.98
N MET A 532 -11.06 -2.98 15.24
CA MET A 532 -10.46 -1.73 15.68
C MET A 532 -9.02 -1.91 16.21
N GLN A 533 -8.38 -3.05 15.89
CA GLN A 533 -7.02 -3.41 16.34
C GLN A 533 -6.78 -3.16 17.84
N VAL A 534 -7.69 -3.63 18.68
CA VAL A 534 -7.57 -3.49 20.14
C VAL A 534 -6.40 -4.33 20.65
N MET A 535 -5.53 -3.73 21.45
CA MET A 535 -4.42 -4.41 22.11
C MET A 535 -4.91 -5.26 23.31
N PRO A 536 -4.45 -6.52 23.46
CA PRO A 536 -4.84 -7.38 24.59
C PRO A 536 -4.57 -6.84 26.00
N ALA A 537 -3.59 -5.93 26.15
CA ALA A 537 -3.35 -5.22 27.41
C ALA A 537 -4.45 -4.19 27.68
N THR A 538 -4.67 -3.27 26.74
CA THR A 538 -5.73 -2.25 26.78
C THR A 538 -7.12 -2.85 26.96
N ALA A 539 -7.42 -3.98 26.32
CA ALA A 539 -8.69 -4.69 26.53
C ALA A 539 -8.85 -5.23 27.95
N ARG A 540 -7.76 -5.71 28.60
CA ARG A 540 -7.81 -6.12 30.02
C ARG A 540 -7.93 -4.94 30.98
N GLU A 541 -7.26 -3.83 30.69
CA GLU A 541 -7.42 -2.58 31.47
C GLU A 541 -8.89 -2.14 31.44
N ILE A 542 -9.49 -2.06 30.25
CA ILE A 542 -10.90 -1.67 30.06
C ILE A 542 -11.86 -2.67 30.72
N ALA A 543 -11.57 -3.98 30.63
CA ALA A 543 -12.38 -5.01 31.29
C ALA A 543 -12.48 -4.80 32.81
N VAL A 544 -11.38 -4.39 33.46
CA VAL A 544 -11.37 -4.03 34.87
C VAL A 544 -12.02 -2.66 35.12
N GLU A 545 -11.74 -1.68 34.27
CA GLU A 545 -12.22 -0.29 34.38
C GLU A 545 -13.75 -0.15 34.31
N VAL A 546 -14.42 -0.94 33.45
CA VAL A 546 -15.89 -0.89 33.26
C VAL A 546 -16.60 -2.23 33.53
N GLY A 547 -15.94 -3.17 34.22
CA GLY A 547 -16.56 -4.43 34.68
C GLY A 547 -16.99 -5.40 33.57
N LEU A 548 -16.37 -5.34 32.38
CA LEU A 548 -16.71 -6.19 31.24
C LEU A 548 -15.97 -7.54 31.26
N PRO A 549 -16.61 -8.66 30.89
CA PRO A 549 -15.98 -9.97 30.85
C PRO A 549 -14.95 -10.09 29.71
N PHE A 550 -13.69 -10.35 30.04
CA PHE A 550 -12.60 -10.42 29.08
C PHE A 550 -12.33 -11.84 28.54
N ASP A 551 -12.62 -12.04 27.25
CA ASP A 551 -12.10 -13.10 26.39
C ASP A 551 -11.14 -12.52 25.33
N LEU A 552 -9.96 -13.13 25.19
CA LEU A 552 -8.90 -12.74 24.26
C LEU A 552 -9.17 -13.15 22.81
N ASP A 553 -9.85 -14.27 22.59
CA ASP A 553 -10.18 -14.77 21.26
C ASP A 553 -11.42 -14.11 20.69
N GLN A 554 -12.37 -13.69 21.53
CA GLN A 554 -13.52 -12.92 21.09
C GLN A 554 -13.11 -11.60 20.42
N LEU A 555 -11.96 -11.00 20.77
CA LEU A 555 -11.37 -9.85 20.05
C LEU A 555 -11.11 -10.12 18.56
N SER A 556 -11.01 -11.38 18.11
CA SER A 556 -10.78 -11.74 16.69
C SER A 556 -11.89 -12.63 16.10
N ARG A 557 -12.85 -13.07 16.90
CA ARG A 557 -14.01 -13.88 16.47
C ARG A 557 -15.31 -13.07 16.38
N ASN A 558 -15.47 -12.04 17.20
CA ASN A 558 -16.70 -11.26 17.33
C ASN A 558 -16.43 -9.76 17.06
N PRO A 559 -16.96 -9.18 15.96
CA PRO A 559 -16.76 -7.77 15.62
C PRO A 559 -17.38 -6.81 16.64
N ASP A 560 -18.62 -7.05 17.08
CA ASP A 560 -19.33 -6.23 18.07
C ASP A 560 -18.55 -6.13 19.39
N TYR A 561 -18.02 -7.28 19.85
CA TYR A 561 -17.21 -7.35 21.06
C TYR A 561 -15.91 -6.54 20.89
N ASN A 562 -15.23 -6.66 19.74
CA ASN A 562 -14.06 -5.83 19.45
C ASN A 562 -14.39 -4.34 19.36
N ALA A 563 -15.53 -3.99 18.76
CA ALA A 563 -16.02 -2.62 18.64
C ALA A 563 -16.32 -1.99 20.01
N LEU A 564 -16.96 -2.73 20.92
CA LEU A 564 -17.25 -2.29 22.29
C LEU A 564 -15.97 -1.90 23.06
N TYR A 565 -14.93 -2.73 22.98
CA TYR A 565 -13.64 -2.44 23.62
C TYR A 565 -12.91 -1.26 22.94
N GLY A 566 -12.86 -1.21 21.61
CA GLY A 566 -12.25 -0.10 20.87
C GLY A 566 -12.95 1.25 21.12
N ALA A 567 -14.27 1.24 21.14
CA ALA A 567 -15.09 2.42 21.42
C ALA A 567 -14.99 2.88 22.87
N THR A 568 -14.90 1.97 23.83
CA THR A 568 -14.68 2.32 25.24
C THR A 568 -13.31 2.96 25.43
N TYR A 569 -12.26 2.48 24.72
CA TYR A 569 -10.96 3.14 24.70
C TYR A 569 -11.02 4.55 24.09
N LEU A 570 -11.74 4.72 22.97
CA LEU A 570 -11.97 6.03 22.35
C LEU A 570 -12.77 6.97 23.27
N ALA A 571 -13.74 6.48 24.03
CA ALA A 571 -14.48 7.26 25.02
C ALA A 571 -13.55 7.78 26.14
N ARG A 572 -12.67 6.92 26.68
CA ARG A 572 -11.63 7.30 27.66
C ARG A 572 -10.64 8.34 27.09
N LEU A 573 -10.26 8.21 25.82
CA LEU A 573 -9.42 9.20 25.13
C LEU A 573 -10.15 10.54 24.93
N ARG A 574 -11.43 10.53 24.52
CA ARG A 574 -12.26 11.75 24.38
C ARG A 574 -12.52 12.42 25.73
N ALA A 575 -12.71 11.67 26.81
CA ALA A 575 -12.81 12.23 28.16
C ALA A 575 -11.52 12.97 28.58
N ARG A 576 -10.34 12.47 28.16
CA ARG A 576 -9.04 13.08 28.46
C ARG A 576 -8.70 14.30 27.60
N TYR A 577 -9.03 14.29 26.31
CA TYR A 577 -8.57 15.30 25.35
C TYR A 577 -9.68 16.23 24.84
N GLY A 578 -10.94 15.96 25.15
CA GLY A 578 -12.10 16.55 24.48
C GLY A 578 -12.33 15.91 23.10
N PRO A 579 -13.11 16.57 22.22
CA PRO A 579 -13.41 16.06 20.89
C PRO A 579 -12.25 16.16 19.88
N SER A 580 -11.10 16.76 20.23
CA SER A 580 -9.94 16.93 19.33
C SER A 580 -9.48 15.61 18.71
N ILE A 581 -9.73 15.47 17.40
CA ILE A 581 -9.39 14.28 16.63
C ILE A 581 -7.88 14.11 16.52
N ALA A 582 -7.12 15.21 16.47
CA ALA A 582 -5.66 15.16 16.49
C ALA A 582 -5.12 14.43 17.73
N LEU A 583 -5.61 14.81 18.92
CA LEU A 583 -5.17 14.24 20.20
C LEU A 583 -5.73 12.85 20.45
N VAL A 584 -6.99 12.59 20.06
CA VAL A 584 -7.66 11.30 20.24
C VAL A 584 -7.07 10.24 19.30
N ALA A 585 -6.91 10.53 18.00
CA ALA A 585 -6.34 9.59 17.03
C ALA A 585 -4.84 9.33 17.29
N ALA A 586 -4.08 10.36 17.68
CA ALA A 586 -2.70 10.18 18.16
C ALA A 586 -2.65 9.33 19.46
N GLY A 587 -3.60 9.56 20.39
CA GLY A 587 -3.71 8.80 21.63
C GLY A 587 -4.10 7.32 21.42
N TYR A 588 -4.87 7.03 20.39
CA TYR A 588 -5.25 5.65 20.02
C TYR A 588 -4.05 4.90 19.42
N ASN A 589 -3.47 5.40 18.32
CA ASN A 589 -2.38 4.73 17.60
C ASN A 589 -1.03 4.74 18.36
N ALA A 590 -0.66 5.86 18.98
CA ALA A 590 0.64 6.02 19.63
C ALA A 590 0.60 5.95 21.16
N GLY A 591 -0.58 5.80 21.75
CA GLY A 591 -0.81 5.79 23.20
C GLY A 591 -0.93 7.20 23.80
N PRO A 592 -1.78 7.40 24.84
CA PRO A 592 -2.06 8.71 25.42
C PRO A 592 -0.82 9.37 26.04
N GLY A 593 0.18 8.59 26.48
CA GLY A 593 1.46 9.14 26.92
C GLY A 593 2.17 9.97 25.85
N ARG A 594 2.14 9.51 24.58
CA ARG A 594 2.76 10.23 23.46
C ARG A 594 1.90 11.40 22.99
N SER A 595 0.58 11.23 22.93
CA SER A 595 -0.35 12.35 22.62
C SER A 595 -0.20 13.50 23.62
N ALA A 596 -0.10 13.20 24.93
CA ALA A 596 0.16 14.21 25.96
C ALA A 596 1.58 14.81 25.88
N GLN A 597 2.60 14.02 25.51
CA GLN A 597 3.95 14.53 25.28
C GLN A 597 3.99 15.51 24.11
N TRP A 598 3.33 15.18 23.00
CA TRP A 598 3.29 16.03 21.80
C TRP A 598 2.45 17.28 22.01
N LEU A 599 1.35 17.20 22.75
CA LEU A 599 0.61 18.39 23.21
C LEU A 599 1.51 19.35 23.99
N LYS A 600 2.38 18.83 24.87
CA LYS A 600 3.36 19.64 25.61
C LYS A 600 4.50 20.19 24.73
N SER A 601 4.96 19.46 23.73
CA SER A 601 6.15 19.85 22.92
C SER A 601 5.84 20.60 21.62
N LEU A 602 4.61 20.48 21.10
CA LEU A 602 4.16 21.10 19.85
C LEU A 602 3.15 22.25 20.07
N GLY A 603 2.69 22.44 21.31
CA GLY A 603 1.74 23.48 21.70
C GLY A 603 0.29 22.99 21.79
N GLU A 604 -0.54 23.80 22.43
CA GLU A 604 -1.97 23.53 22.67
C GLU A 604 -2.78 23.73 21.37
N ILE A 605 -3.03 22.62 20.67
CA ILE A 605 -3.80 22.61 19.41
C ILE A 605 -5.26 23.07 19.59
N ARG A 606 -5.83 22.94 20.80
CA ARG A 606 -7.25 23.27 21.04
C ARG A 606 -7.51 24.78 21.14
N SER A 607 -6.47 25.61 21.27
CA SER A 607 -6.64 27.05 21.48
C SER A 607 -5.46 27.95 21.04
N GLY A 608 -4.47 27.46 20.28
CA GLY A 608 -3.35 28.32 19.86
C GLY A 608 -2.33 27.77 18.86
N ALA A 609 -2.08 26.46 18.81
CA ALA A 609 -1.18 25.88 17.81
C ALA A 609 -1.94 25.65 16.48
N ASP A 610 -1.30 25.96 15.34
CA ASP A 610 -1.84 25.65 14.01
C ASP A 610 -2.03 24.12 13.86
N PRO A 611 -3.25 23.63 13.55
CA PRO A 611 -3.52 22.20 13.54
C PRO A 611 -2.91 21.45 12.35
N VAL A 612 -2.60 22.14 11.25
CA VAL A 612 -1.90 21.55 10.10
C VAL A 612 -0.42 21.38 10.42
N GLU A 613 0.21 22.40 10.99
CA GLU A 613 1.61 22.31 11.46
C GLU A 613 1.77 21.31 12.61
N TRP A 614 0.83 21.26 13.57
CA TRP A 614 0.86 20.33 14.70
C TRP A 614 0.83 18.88 14.21
N VAL A 615 -0.06 18.55 13.27
CA VAL A 615 -0.14 17.21 12.67
C VAL A 615 1.10 16.88 11.84
N GLU A 616 1.62 17.83 11.05
CA GLU A 616 2.87 17.60 10.28
C GLU A 616 4.10 17.41 11.18
N ALA A 617 4.15 18.09 12.33
CA ALA A 617 5.24 18.00 13.29
C ALA A 617 5.27 16.69 14.11
N ILE A 618 4.19 15.88 14.12
CA ILE A 618 4.13 14.58 14.80
C ILE A 618 5.38 13.74 14.45
N PRO A 619 6.20 13.32 15.44
CA PRO A 619 7.47 12.65 15.16
C PRO A 619 7.37 11.30 14.45
N PHE A 620 6.25 10.59 14.58
CA PHE A 620 6.06 9.26 14.02
C PHE A 620 5.26 9.33 12.71
N ASP A 621 5.87 8.90 11.61
CA ASP A 621 5.22 8.93 10.29
C ASP A 621 3.92 8.12 10.25
N GLU A 622 3.87 6.98 10.93
CA GLU A 622 2.68 6.15 11.02
C GLU A 622 1.53 6.93 11.67
N THR A 623 1.78 7.56 12.82
CA THR A 623 0.79 8.30 13.59
C THR A 623 0.39 9.62 12.93
N ARG A 624 1.33 10.32 12.28
CA ARG A 624 1.00 11.51 11.46
C ARG A 624 0.01 11.13 10.36
N ASN A 625 0.36 10.12 9.57
CA ASN A 625 -0.52 9.62 8.52
C ASN A 625 -1.84 9.09 9.10
N TYR A 626 -1.81 8.44 10.27
CA TYR A 626 -3.00 7.97 10.96
C TYR A 626 -3.97 9.10 11.28
N VAL A 627 -3.51 10.18 11.91
CA VAL A 627 -4.34 11.35 12.23
C VAL A 627 -4.95 11.94 10.95
N MET A 628 -4.15 12.13 9.88
CA MET A 628 -4.67 12.60 8.58
C MET A 628 -5.73 11.65 7.99
N ARG A 629 -5.50 10.32 8.03
CA ARG A 629 -6.41 9.31 7.46
C ARG A 629 -7.70 9.13 8.26
N VAL A 630 -7.69 9.42 9.57
CA VAL A 630 -8.90 9.46 10.40
C VAL A 630 -9.66 10.76 10.13
N ALA A 631 -8.98 11.91 10.21
CA ALA A 631 -9.59 13.23 9.98
C ALA A 631 -10.28 13.32 8.61
N GLU A 632 -9.61 12.91 7.52
CA GLU A 632 -10.22 12.99 6.18
C GLU A 632 -11.43 12.05 5.97
N ALA A 633 -11.58 11.02 6.83
CA ALA A 633 -12.68 10.08 6.74
C ALA A 633 -13.94 10.54 7.48
N LEU A 634 -13.80 11.42 8.50
CA LEU A 634 -14.91 11.87 9.34
C LEU A 634 -16.03 12.54 8.54
N PRO A 635 -15.84 13.70 7.86
CA PRO A 635 -16.94 14.39 7.21
C PRO A 635 -17.60 13.58 6.10
N ILE A 636 -16.83 12.72 5.41
CA ILE A 636 -17.38 11.79 4.41
C ILE A 636 -18.31 10.80 5.10
N TYR A 637 -17.90 10.17 6.21
CA TYR A 637 -18.79 9.32 6.99
C TYR A 637 -20.01 10.06 7.55
N ARG A 638 -19.87 11.32 8.00
CA ARG A 638 -21.02 12.15 8.41
C ARG A 638 -22.04 12.28 7.27
N ALA A 639 -21.59 12.61 6.06
CA ALA A 639 -22.45 12.73 4.89
C ALA A 639 -23.11 11.41 4.48
N ARG A 640 -22.35 10.31 4.54
CA ARG A 640 -22.87 8.96 4.26
C ARG A 640 -23.94 8.51 5.27
N ILE A 641 -23.77 8.85 6.55
CA ILE A 641 -24.73 8.55 7.62
C ILE A 641 -25.99 9.42 7.50
N ALA A 642 -25.82 10.73 7.22
CA ALA A 642 -26.93 11.66 7.03
C ALA A 642 -27.72 11.42 5.73
N GLY A 643 -27.13 10.78 4.73
CA GLY A 643 -27.72 10.64 3.39
C GLY A 643 -27.72 11.95 2.58
N ALA A 644 -26.96 12.97 3.02
CA ALA A 644 -26.90 14.30 2.43
C ALA A 644 -25.50 14.93 2.63
N PRO A 645 -25.09 15.92 1.82
CA PRO A 645 -23.81 16.61 2.02
C PRO A 645 -23.78 17.35 3.37
N VAL A 646 -22.62 17.41 4.01
CA VAL A 646 -22.40 18.17 5.26
C VAL A 646 -21.28 19.19 5.11
N PRO A 647 -21.17 20.19 6.01
CA PRO A 647 -20.01 21.08 6.07
C PRO A 647 -18.68 20.31 6.16
N LEU A 648 -17.64 20.83 5.50
CA LEU A 648 -16.27 20.36 5.63
C LEU A 648 -15.56 21.22 6.67
N THR A 649 -15.39 20.66 7.88
CA THR A 649 -14.82 21.36 9.05
C THR A 649 -13.57 20.67 9.63
N PRO A 650 -12.58 20.23 8.81
CA PRO A 650 -11.41 19.50 9.31
C PRO A 650 -10.55 20.28 10.31
N THR A 651 -10.54 21.62 10.28
CA THR A 651 -9.86 22.44 11.30
C THR A 651 -10.58 22.33 12.65
N GLU A 652 -11.92 22.37 12.66
CA GLU A 652 -12.72 22.15 13.88
C GLU A 652 -12.58 20.72 14.41
N ASP A 653 -12.54 19.71 13.54
CA ASP A 653 -12.32 18.31 13.94
C ASP A 653 -10.94 18.11 14.60
N LEU A 654 -9.87 18.64 14.01
CA LEU A 654 -8.52 18.51 14.56
C LEU A 654 -8.38 19.22 15.92
N THR A 655 -8.89 20.45 16.03
CA THR A 655 -8.85 21.26 17.26
C THR A 655 -9.86 20.81 18.31
N GLY A 656 -10.96 20.17 17.91
CA GLY A 656 -12.12 19.91 18.76
C GLY A 656 -13.00 21.14 18.98
N GLY A 657 -12.90 22.17 18.15
CA GLY A 657 -13.62 23.45 18.30
C GLY A 657 -15.13 23.37 18.03
N GLY A 658 -15.57 22.41 17.20
CA GLY A 658 -16.96 22.26 16.78
C GLY A 658 -17.44 20.80 16.86
N VAL A 659 -18.64 20.58 17.41
CA VAL A 659 -19.35 19.30 17.28
C VAL A 659 -20.36 19.45 16.14
N VAL A 660 -20.01 18.93 14.97
CA VAL A 660 -20.94 18.85 13.84
C VAL A 660 -22.08 17.89 14.20
N SER A 661 -23.22 18.43 14.58
CA SER A 661 -24.42 17.65 14.95
C SER A 661 -25.02 16.97 13.72
N ILE A 662 -24.79 15.67 13.59
CA ILE A 662 -25.35 14.84 12.51
C ILE A 662 -26.77 14.42 12.90
N PRO A 663 -27.81 14.72 12.09
CA PRO A 663 -29.11 14.08 12.26
C PRO A 663 -28.98 12.61 11.82
N ILE A 664 -28.82 11.69 12.78
CA ILE A 664 -28.79 10.25 12.51
C ILE A 664 -30.20 9.81 12.08
N PRO A 665 -30.42 9.35 10.84
CA PRO A 665 -31.73 8.89 10.40
C PRO A 665 -32.06 7.55 11.06
N ARG A 666 -32.80 7.60 12.17
CA ARG A 666 -33.36 6.38 12.79
C ARG A 666 -34.27 5.68 11.76
N PRO A 667 -34.01 4.42 11.38
CA PRO A 667 -34.86 3.73 10.42
C PRO A 667 -36.25 3.54 11.03
N ILE A 668 -37.29 3.99 10.32
CA ILE A 668 -38.68 3.73 10.71
C ILE A 668 -38.96 2.25 10.44
N LEU A 669 -38.81 1.43 11.48
CA LEU A 669 -39.17 0.01 11.45
C LEU A 669 -40.70 -0.13 11.48
N THR A 670 -41.32 -0.06 10.30
CA THR A 670 -42.71 -0.51 10.08
C THR A 670 -42.78 -2.04 10.20
N LEU A 671 -42.71 -2.53 11.43
CA LEU A 671 -42.75 -3.95 11.78
C LEU A 671 -44.12 -4.57 11.45
N THR A 672 -44.17 -5.33 10.36
CA THR A 672 -45.17 -6.40 10.20
C THR A 672 -44.91 -7.50 11.23
N ALA A 673 -45.62 -7.41 12.36
CA ALA A 673 -45.83 -8.45 13.36
C ALA A 673 -44.62 -9.37 13.65
N SER A 674 -43.74 -8.94 14.57
CA SER A 674 -42.76 -9.82 15.22
C SER A 674 -42.77 -9.55 16.72
N LEU A 675 -42.53 -10.60 17.52
CA LEU A 675 -42.50 -10.51 18.99
C LEU A 675 -41.42 -9.51 19.45
N PRO A 676 -41.62 -8.83 20.59
CA PRO A 676 -40.63 -7.90 21.12
C PRO A 676 -39.30 -8.63 21.39
N PRO A 677 -38.14 -8.03 21.05
CA PRO A 677 -36.85 -8.64 21.31
C PRO A 677 -36.59 -8.76 22.82
N PRO A 678 -35.78 -9.76 23.26
CA PRO A 678 -35.34 -9.83 24.65
C PRO A 678 -34.55 -8.56 25.04
N PRO A 679 -34.55 -8.17 26.32
CA PRO A 679 -33.91 -6.93 26.78
C PRO A 679 -32.43 -6.89 26.41
N ASN A 680 -32.02 -5.82 25.73
CA ASN A 680 -30.68 -5.66 25.17
C ASN A 680 -29.60 -5.61 26.28
N PRO A 681 -28.64 -6.55 26.32
CA PRO A 681 -27.56 -6.54 27.31
C PRO A 681 -26.74 -5.23 27.31
N ARG A 682 -26.60 -4.60 26.14
CA ARG A 682 -25.88 -3.31 25.98
C ARG A 682 -26.54 -2.19 26.80
N GLY A 683 -27.87 -2.20 26.97
CA GLY A 683 -28.60 -1.19 27.76
C GLY A 683 -28.37 -1.31 29.27
N VAL A 684 -28.25 -2.54 29.79
CA VAL A 684 -27.91 -2.79 31.20
C VAL A 684 -26.47 -2.35 31.49
N ILE A 685 -25.55 -2.62 30.55
CA ILE A 685 -24.15 -2.17 30.62
C ILE A 685 -24.06 -0.63 30.56
N TRP A 686 -24.88 0.03 29.75
CA TRP A 686 -24.90 1.50 29.68
C TRP A 686 -25.36 2.14 31.00
N ALA A 687 -26.45 1.66 31.60
CA ALA A 687 -26.93 2.14 32.89
C ALA A 687 -25.89 1.96 34.01
N ALA A 688 -25.15 0.84 34.00
CA ALA A 688 -24.03 0.64 34.92
C ALA A 688 -22.85 1.60 34.65
N ARG A 689 -22.58 1.93 33.38
CA ARG A 689 -21.51 2.87 32.98
C ARG A 689 -21.83 4.30 33.40
N GLU A 690 -23.06 4.78 33.28
CA GLU A 690 -23.44 6.13 33.76
C GLU A 690 -23.28 6.24 35.30
N ALA A 691 -23.64 5.19 36.04
CA ALA A 691 -23.47 5.15 37.50
C ALA A 691 -21.99 5.14 37.98
N VAL A 692 -21.04 4.77 37.12
CA VAL A 692 -19.58 4.74 37.41
C VAL A 692 -18.84 5.96 36.87
N MET A 693 -19.32 6.56 35.77
CA MET A 693 -18.71 7.73 35.12
C MET A 693 -19.30 9.07 35.59
N GLY A 694 -20.37 9.06 36.39
CA GLY A 694 -20.93 10.26 37.02
C GLY A 694 -20.03 10.80 38.14
N ASP A 695 -19.90 12.13 38.21
CA ASP A 695 -19.07 12.81 39.22
C ASP A 695 -19.74 12.75 40.61
N PRO A 696 -19.08 12.20 41.66
CA PRO A 696 -19.61 12.22 43.03
C PRO A 696 -19.70 13.61 43.68
N ALA A 697 -19.16 14.67 43.05
CA ALA A 697 -18.96 15.99 43.64
C ALA A 697 -19.90 17.10 43.13
N ALA A 698 -21.19 16.79 42.91
CA ALA A 698 -22.23 17.81 42.67
C ALA A 698 -23.26 17.83 43.82
N PRO A 699 -23.42 18.94 44.59
CA PRO A 699 -24.38 19.00 45.69
C PRO A 699 -25.83 19.03 45.17
N ALA A 700 -26.67 18.15 45.68
CA ALA A 700 -28.07 18.07 45.29
C ALA A 700 -28.86 19.31 45.75
N ALA A 701 -29.41 20.07 44.80
CA ALA A 701 -30.33 21.15 45.08
C ALA A 701 -31.71 20.57 45.47
N ALA A 702 -32.05 20.63 46.75
CA ALA A 702 -33.35 20.17 47.25
C ALA A 702 -34.47 21.15 46.85
N GLY A 703 -35.40 20.70 46.00
CA GLY A 703 -36.70 21.32 45.76
C GLY A 703 -37.80 20.39 46.27
N ALA A 704 -38.68 20.90 47.14
CA ALA A 704 -39.67 20.08 47.83
C ALA A 704 -40.81 19.59 46.90
N ALA A 705 -41.44 18.47 47.28
CA ALA A 705 -42.55 17.87 46.55
C ALA A 705 -43.87 17.99 47.32
N GLU A 706 -44.85 18.63 46.69
CA GLU A 706 -46.30 18.50 46.93
C GLU A 706 -46.95 18.39 45.55
N GLY A 707 -47.99 17.59 45.28
CA GLY A 707 -48.63 16.56 46.10
C GLY A 707 -49.91 16.06 45.41
N GLY A 708 -50.24 14.77 45.53
CA GLY A 708 -51.53 14.21 45.07
C GLY A 708 -51.54 13.55 43.68
N ALA A 709 -52.08 12.33 43.64
CA ALA A 709 -52.63 11.67 42.44
C ALA A 709 -54.17 11.93 42.40
N VAL A 710 -55.07 11.33 41.60
CA VAL A 710 -55.26 9.96 41.08
C VAL A 710 -56.33 10.01 39.94
N GLU A 711 -56.31 9.08 38.96
CA GLU A 711 -57.43 8.72 38.04
C GLU A 711 -58.00 9.80 37.07
N ALA A 712 -58.80 9.52 36.02
CA ALA A 712 -59.06 8.30 35.22
C ALA A 712 -59.76 8.63 33.87
N ALA A 713 -59.83 7.61 33.00
CA ALA A 713 -60.86 7.37 31.97
C ALA A 713 -60.90 8.23 30.66
N ALA A 714 -61.40 7.55 29.63
CA ALA A 714 -61.84 8.03 28.31
C ALA A 714 -63.28 7.47 28.08
N PRO A 715 -63.96 7.51 26.90
CA PRO A 715 -63.61 8.11 25.60
C PRO A 715 -64.78 8.90 24.95
N THR A 716 -64.71 9.14 23.62
CA THR A 716 -65.84 9.47 22.70
C THR A 716 -66.52 10.86 22.88
N THR A 717 -67.13 11.53 21.89
CA THR A 717 -67.56 11.14 20.51
C THR A 717 -67.64 12.37 19.56
N ALA A 718 -67.92 12.11 18.27
CA ALA A 718 -68.64 12.97 17.30
C ALA A 718 -67.93 14.13 16.56
N GLU A 719 -67.61 13.84 15.29
CA GLU A 719 -67.71 14.76 14.13
C GLU A 719 -69.22 15.03 13.80
N PRO A 720 -69.64 16.00 12.95
CA PRO A 720 -69.49 15.87 11.48
C PRO A 720 -69.46 17.15 10.58
N ALA A 721 -68.99 16.98 9.33
CA ALA A 721 -69.49 17.57 8.06
C ALA A 721 -69.33 19.09 7.74
N ALA A 722 -69.27 19.55 6.46
CA ALA A 722 -68.94 18.92 5.15
C ALA A 722 -68.87 19.96 3.98
N SER A 723 -68.32 19.55 2.82
CA SER A 723 -68.49 20.11 1.44
C SER A 723 -67.92 21.50 1.10
N ALA A 724 -67.57 21.88 -0.15
CA ALA A 724 -67.48 21.21 -1.48
C ALA A 724 -66.42 21.98 -2.33
N ALA A 725 -65.48 21.39 -3.09
CA ALA A 725 -65.53 20.59 -4.33
C ALA A 725 -65.73 21.38 -5.66
N ALA A 726 -64.73 21.42 -6.55
CA ALA A 726 -64.84 21.56 -8.03
C ALA A 726 -63.48 21.40 -8.79
N THR A 727 -63.52 20.80 -10.00
CA THR A 727 -62.43 20.77 -11.02
C THR A 727 -63.07 20.97 -12.41
N PRO A 728 -62.39 21.54 -13.42
CA PRO A 728 -61.93 20.73 -14.58
C PRO A 728 -60.62 21.26 -15.26
N ALA A 729 -59.65 20.40 -15.64
CA ALA A 729 -59.45 19.77 -16.97
C ALA A 729 -58.43 20.50 -17.91
N ALA A 730 -57.89 19.77 -18.90
CA ALA A 730 -56.86 20.21 -19.87
C ALA A 730 -57.43 20.37 -21.30
N PRO A 731 -56.64 20.86 -22.29
CA PRO A 731 -56.24 19.96 -23.38
C PRO A 731 -54.88 20.26 -24.09
N ALA A 732 -54.52 19.38 -25.03
CA ALA A 732 -53.54 19.52 -26.14
C ALA A 732 -53.96 18.53 -27.27
N PRO A 733 -53.31 18.42 -28.45
CA PRO A 733 -52.29 19.24 -29.13
C PRO A 733 -52.87 19.81 -30.47
N PRO A 734 -52.08 19.96 -31.57
CA PRO A 734 -51.99 18.88 -32.59
C PRO A 734 -50.60 18.73 -33.27
N ALA A 735 -50.46 17.81 -34.25
CA ALA A 735 -49.21 17.50 -34.96
C ALA A 735 -49.39 16.94 -36.40
N SER A 736 -48.35 17.06 -37.24
CA SER A 736 -48.09 16.34 -38.53
C SER A 736 -46.60 16.54 -38.91
N ALA A 737 -45.80 15.51 -39.22
CA ALA A 737 -45.69 14.68 -40.45
C ALA A 737 -45.11 15.46 -41.67
N SER A 738 -44.23 14.91 -42.54
CA SER A 738 -43.83 13.51 -42.78
C SER A 738 -42.43 13.36 -43.44
N ALA A 739 -41.90 12.12 -43.42
CA ALA A 739 -40.89 11.43 -44.26
C ALA A 739 -39.92 12.19 -45.20
N ALA A 740 -38.63 11.77 -45.23
CA ALA A 740 -38.05 10.98 -46.34
C ALA A 740 -36.51 10.79 -46.26
N ALA A 741 -36.02 9.68 -46.83
CA ALA A 741 -34.66 9.45 -47.35
C ALA A 741 -34.84 8.94 -48.81
N PRO A 742 -33.86 8.99 -49.76
CA PRO A 742 -32.57 8.29 -49.62
C PRO A 742 -31.33 8.83 -50.41
N ALA A 743 -30.17 8.20 -50.12
CA ALA A 743 -29.11 7.73 -51.04
C ALA A 743 -28.40 8.61 -52.12
N THR A 744 -27.05 8.45 -52.10
CA THR A 744 -26.09 8.33 -53.23
C THR A 744 -25.78 9.50 -54.20
N THR A 745 -24.54 10.02 -54.11
CA THR A 745 -23.47 10.14 -55.16
C THR A 745 -22.36 11.07 -54.62
N GLY A 746 -21.10 11.09 -55.08
CA GLY A 746 -20.35 10.22 -56.01
C GLY A 746 -19.10 10.94 -56.57
N SER A 747 -18.02 10.19 -56.92
CA SER A 747 -16.81 10.64 -57.67
C SER A 747 -15.72 11.47 -56.92
N THR A 748 -14.49 10.95 -56.72
CA THR A 748 -13.20 11.15 -57.48
C THR A 748 -12.47 12.49 -57.24
N ALA A 749 -11.13 12.61 -57.17
CA ALA A 749 -9.94 11.74 -57.35
C ALA A 749 -8.82 12.26 -56.39
N SER A 750 -7.83 11.52 -55.86
CA SER A 750 -6.85 10.53 -56.37
C SER A 750 -5.62 11.14 -57.08
N VAL A 751 -4.41 10.62 -56.76
CA VAL A 751 -3.06 10.95 -57.32
C VAL A 751 -2.49 12.30 -56.80
N GLN A 752 -1.20 12.50 -56.45
CA GLN A 752 0.06 11.72 -56.53
C GLN A 752 0.96 11.85 -55.25
N SER A 753 2.23 11.41 -55.32
CA SER A 753 3.34 11.62 -54.35
C SER A 753 4.26 12.81 -54.75
N VAL A 754 5.37 13.14 -54.06
CA VAL A 754 6.73 12.61 -54.35
C VAL A 754 7.79 13.14 -53.35
N ALA A 755 8.75 12.26 -52.99
CA ALA A 755 10.14 12.47 -52.49
C ALA A 755 10.48 13.28 -51.21
N ALA A 756 11.63 12.88 -50.63
CA ALA A 756 12.46 13.61 -49.66
C ALA A 756 13.86 13.88 -50.28
N PRO A 757 14.76 14.63 -49.62
CA PRO A 757 16.19 14.65 -50.01
C PRO A 757 17.17 14.40 -48.84
N THR A 758 18.41 14.05 -49.21
CA THR A 758 19.52 13.68 -48.32
C THR A 758 20.88 13.93 -48.98
N ALA A 759 22.00 14.15 -48.29
CA ALA A 759 22.29 14.64 -46.93
C ALA A 759 23.83 14.79 -46.83
N SER A 760 24.40 15.76 -46.09
CA SER A 760 25.85 15.78 -45.82
C SER A 760 26.28 16.71 -44.68
N ALA A 761 27.53 16.56 -44.23
CA ALA A 761 28.06 17.00 -42.93
C ALA A 761 29.09 18.16 -43.00
N ALA A 762 29.37 18.81 -41.84
CA ALA A 762 30.65 19.48 -41.54
C ALA A 762 30.89 19.81 -40.03
N THR A 763 31.93 19.19 -39.45
CA THR A 763 33.03 19.79 -38.65
C THR A 763 32.81 20.81 -37.49
N ALA A 764 32.82 20.29 -36.25
CA ALA A 764 33.70 20.67 -35.10
C ALA A 764 33.77 22.16 -34.60
N PRO A 765 34.72 22.57 -33.70
CA PRO A 765 34.45 22.68 -32.25
C PRO A 765 34.87 24.04 -31.61
N PRO A 766 34.75 24.20 -30.27
CA PRO A 766 35.54 25.17 -29.51
C PRO A 766 36.55 24.54 -28.53
N VAL A 767 37.65 25.26 -28.25
CA VAL A 767 38.82 24.88 -27.44
C VAL A 767 39.01 25.94 -26.32
N PRO A 768 39.54 25.60 -25.12
CA PRO A 768 39.41 26.45 -23.94
C PRO A 768 40.52 27.51 -23.78
N VAL A 769 40.31 28.43 -22.83
CA VAL A 769 41.33 29.37 -22.33
C VAL A 769 41.53 29.18 -20.83
N SER A 770 42.78 29.26 -20.37
CA SER A 770 43.20 29.18 -18.98
C SER A 770 44.20 30.30 -18.68
N THR A 771 44.07 30.99 -17.56
CA THR A 771 45.13 31.87 -17.02
C THR A 771 45.09 32.04 -15.50
N ALA A 772 46.27 31.86 -14.91
CA ALA A 772 46.83 32.58 -13.76
C ALA A 772 46.14 32.60 -12.37
N ARG A 773 46.93 32.26 -11.34
CA ARG A 773 46.80 32.78 -9.96
C ARG A 773 47.22 34.27 -9.90
N PRO A 774 46.92 34.97 -8.80
CA PRO A 774 48.05 35.30 -7.92
C PRO A 774 47.80 35.13 -6.40
N THR A 775 48.90 35.18 -5.65
CA THR A 775 49.08 35.24 -4.18
C THR A 775 50.44 35.92 -3.93
N PRO A 776 50.81 36.42 -2.72
CA PRO A 776 50.08 36.49 -1.45
C PRO A 776 50.09 37.91 -0.78
N ALA A 777 49.33 38.09 0.31
CA ALA A 777 49.61 38.95 1.49
C ALA A 777 48.33 39.08 2.37
N ALA A 778 48.34 39.58 3.61
CA ALA A 778 49.20 39.38 4.80
C ALA A 778 48.62 40.22 5.97
N ARG A 779 48.78 39.77 7.23
CA ARG A 779 48.47 40.53 8.49
C ARG A 779 46.96 40.83 8.71
N GLU A 780 46.45 41.10 9.93
CA GLU A 780 47.02 41.13 11.29
C GLU A 780 45.95 40.90 12.38
N THR A 781 46.37 40.46 13.58
CA THR A 781 45.69 40.56 14.90
C THR A 781 44.28 39.95 15.11
N GLY A 782 43.95 39.38 16.28
CA GLY A 782 44.75 39.14 17.49
C GLY A 782 43.88 38.69 18.69
N ALA A 783 44.51 38.40 19.84
CA ALA A 783 43.92 38.10 21.17
C ALA A 783 42.96 36.88 21.25
N SER A 784 43.27 35.79 21.98
CA SER A 784 43.16 35.63 23.46
C SER A 784 41.74 35.86 24.00
N VAL A 785 41.20 35.06 24.93
CA VAL A 785 41.77 34.54 26.19
C VAL A 785 41.46 33.05 26.41
N ALA A 786 42.29 32.35 27.21
CA ALA A 786 42.04 31.01 27.73
C ALA A 786 41.90 31.02 29.26
N MET A 787 40.94 30.26 29.80
CA MET A 787 40.73 29.85 31.21
C MET A 787 39.57 28.84 31.24
N ASP A 788 39.46 27.89 32.16
CA ASP A 788 40.45 27.22 33.04
C ASP A 788 39.88 25.82 33.37
N GLU A 789 40.70 24.87 33.81
CA GLU A 789 40.22 23.56 34.24
C GLU A 789 39.59 23.62 35.65
N ARG A 790 38.46 22.94 35.88
CA ARG A 790 38.24 22.32 37.20
C ARG A 790 37.31 21.10 37.24
N GLN A 791 37.83 20.12 37.96
CA GLN A 791 37.42 18.73 38.15
C GLN A 791 36.03 18.50 38.78
N ALA A 792 35.44 17.37 38.38
CA ALA A 792 34.79 16.35 39.21
C ALA A 792 33.55 16.66 40.09
N ALA A 793 32.43 16.00 39.74
CA ALA A 793 31.54 15.33 40.71
C ALA A 793 30.81 14.15 40.04
N THR A 794 30.92 12.94 40.59
CA THR A 794 30.06 11.78 40.28
C THR A 794 28.86 11.76 41.21
N PRO A 795 27.73 11.18 40.75
CA PRO A 795 27.18 10.09 41.57
C PRO A 795 26.64 8.88 40.77
N SER A 796 26.76 7.72 41.44
CA SER A 796 26.00 6.46 41.40
C SER A 796 24.99 6.12 40.28
N ALA A 797 24.91 4.82 39.95
CA ALA A 797 23.96 4.27 38.98
C ALA A 797 22.86 3.40 39.60
N ALA A 798 21.60 3.81 39.40
CA ALA A 798 20.38 3.00 39.31
C ALA A 798 19.31 3.90 38.62
N ASP A 799 18.43 3.43 37.74
CA ASP A 799 17.96 2.06 37.55
C ASP A 799 17.77 1.65 36.06
N ARG A 800 17.35 0.40 35.85
CA ARG A 800 17.08 -0.29 34.58
C ARG A 800 15.64 0.00 34.08
N ALA A 801 15.22 -0.33 32.87
CA ALA A 801 15.83 -0.39 31.53
C ALA A 801 14.70 -0.66 30.49
N ALA A 802 14.71 -0.02 29.31
CA ALA A 802 13.82 -0.36 28.21
C ALA A 802 14.43 0.05 26.85
N PRO A 803 14.72 -0.88 25.92
CA PRO A 803 15.32 -0.55 24.63
C PRO A 803 14.29 -0.08 23.60
N ALA A 804 14.56 1.03 22.92
CA ALA A 804 13.81 1.43 21.74
C ALA A 804 14.16 0.52 20.54
N ALA A 805 13.20 -0.31 20.11
CA ALA A 805 13.36 -1.16 18.93
C ALA A 805 13.21 -0.36 17.63
N LEU A 806 14.21 -0.46 16.75
CA LEU A 806 14.18 0.13 15.40
C LEU A 806 13.42 -0.79 14.44
N LEU A 807 12.53 -0.21 13.64
CA LEU A 807 11.85 -0.91 12.54
C LEU A 807 12.83 -1.18 11.39
N GLN A 808 13.36 -2.40 11.33
CA GLN A 808 13.89 -2.96 10.08
C GLN A 808 12.84 -3.87 9.44
N VAL A 809 12.33 -3.46 8.28
CA VAL A 809 11.53 -4.33 7.42
C VAL A 809 12.48 -5.25 6.66
N GLN A 810 12.46 -6.54 6.97
CA GLN A 810 13.12 -7.58 6.18
C GLN A 810 12.09 -8.60 5.70
N ASN A 811 12.30 -9.14 4.49
CA ASN A 811 11.46 -10.19 3.92
C ASN A 811 11.45 -11.45 4.82
N PRO A 812 10.29 -12.02 5.14
CA PRO A 812 10.20 -13.25 5.93
C PRO A 812 10.52 -14.48 5.07
N SER A 813 11.82 -14.80 4.93
CA SER A 813 12.27 -16.11 4.47
C SER A 813 11.72 -17.20 5.40
N VAL A 814 11.09 -18.22 4.82
CA VAL A 814 10.41 -19.28 5.57
C VAL A 814 11.41 -20.07 6.43
N LYS A 815 11.35 -19.88 7.75
CA LYS A 815 11.92 -20.81 8.73
C LYS A 815 10.87 -21.82 9.17
N THR A 816 11.23 -23.10 9.13
CA THR A 816 10.41 -24.20 9.63
C THR A 816 10.30 -24.16 11.15
N LEU A 817 9.08 -24.18 11.68
CA LEU A 817 8.84 -24.46 13.09
C LEU A 817 9.10 -25.95 13.39
N PRO A 818 9.69 -26.30 14.54
CA PRO A 818 9.77 -27.69 15.00
C PRO A 818 8.41 -28.20 15.46
N SER A 819 8.20 -29.51 15.34
CA SER A 819 6.94 -30.19 15.68
C SER A 819 6.64 -30.17 17.18
N ILE A 820 5.38 -29.92 17.54
CA ILE A 820 4.85 -30.17 18.89
C ILE A 820 4.28 -31.60 18.92
N PRO A 821 4.66 -32.46 19.89
CA PRO A 821 4.08 -33.80 20.01
C PRO A 821 2.65 -33.73 20.58
N PRO A 822 1.79 -34.73 20.27
CA PRO A 822 0.44 -34.80 20.83
C PRO A 822 0.48 -35.06 22.36
N PRO A 823 -0.57 -34.65 23.11
CA PRO A 823 -0.69 -34.99 24.53
C PRO A 823 -0.90 -36.51 24.73
N PRO A 824 -0.55 -37.05 25.91
CA PRO A 824 -0.95 -38.40 26.31
C PRO A 824 -2.47 -38.51 26.48
N GLN A 825 -2.96 -39.75 26.49
CA GLN A 825 -4.38 -40.12 26.64
C GLN A 825 -4.93 -39.83 28.05
#